data_AF-A0AAP3ED50-F1
#
_entry.id   AF-A0AAP3ED50-F1
#
_cell.length_a   1.000
_cell.length_b   1.000
_cell.length_c   1.000
_cell.angle_alpha   90.00
_cell.angle_beta   90.00
_cell.angle_gamma   90.00
#
_symmetry.space_group_name_H-M   'P 1'
#
loop_
_entity.id
_entity.type
_entity.pdbx_description
1 polymer ?
#
loop_
_entity_poly.entity_id
_entity_poly.type
_entity_poly.pdbx_seq_one_letter_code
_entity_poly.pdbx_strand_id
1 'polypeptide(L)'
;MNQLITPSQWLGQFLKDRGLRQPTGKPLYEYQATEAEYTLLKELVFKHKDSKLHGYNNISWAAIFCLYCSVWYQRNYESNDGWSWHAIWVDLGDELTPSQIEKTVLKGIESYWLRPIKTYTERRNFLGTLFSEGGLPFKLLSNNDNKFGQVLKRILKNVAVAKLLGEPIEKLVAINVQSLPQAFNEQESIQLITLMTEKLVNLVDIFALENKSNPADYLDNVSPKWREDFPIPLDNSIGTNIVNSWLLQASHEGFKRTKFNKKLLTEHYLNINELTITTKLLLPDELIMKTQPHQLKSNRLELFLAESTQDLQNLGVSYINGTGESALIKVRNRSIRVLRKSSETQLSVVARQGGNEIARWLLDNTSVFLNEMPVGFIKQDGEYKYAGQATFSHKEELYLILPKSSNYNIINGEVSSWPQNIHSSKPNFILLQGEIVITLDDDKYRVKSLNTSTAELGLNLFGDMITYDTEPSATYLGLPKYRFIDSDLSLDHVLTEYISGQPKSELMLHELYGRQTFALKNQHGETLFRKRIGLLPPGVKISTKAGIQIGQGEINITTKNKMIYSISTDRVTFIKKDTPDGVCLQLSCDGLPPSELTLSITPNLMATPIHIKLPYPRQGAFVFDAIGEPLKKHLSIDDLLGSRLHLFASAECSANFEIDIVLENQGRSPPYFKHQFRVGEQPTIISLHSFKDEINELLSLAPDLDAQVTICLFYTNN
;
A
#
# COMPACT_ATOMS: atom_id res chain seq x y z
N MET A 1 -21.18 -21.46 -63.45
CA MET A 1 -20.73 -20.05 -63.32
C MET A 1 -20.95 -19.65 -61.86
N ASN A 2 -19.91 -19.67 -61.03
CA ASN A 2 -20.02 -19.16 -59.66
C ASN A 2 -20.13 -17.64 -59.73
N GLN A 3 -21.22 -17.06 -59.24
CA GLN A 3 -21.35 -15.61 -59.12
C GLN A 3 -20.22 -15.08 -58.23
N LEU A 4 -19.38 -14.21 -58.79
CA LEU A 4 -18.32 -13.53 -58.03
C LEU A 4 -18.95 -12.58 -57.01
N ILE A 5 -18.68 -12.81 -55.73
CA ILE A 5 -19.05 -11.90 -54.64
C ILE A 5 -18.38 -10.53 -54.90
N THR A 6 -19.17 -9.46 -54.80
CA THR A 6 -18.67 -8.08 -54.91
C THR A 6 -18.15 -7.56 -53.55
N PRO A 7 -17.24 -6.56 -53.52
CA PRO A 7 -16.76 -5.96 -52.28
C PRO A 7 -17.88 -5.49 -51.33
N SER A 8 -18.96 -4.92 -51.88
CA SER A 8 -20.10 -4.44 -51.09
C SER A 8 -20.89 -5.58 -50.45
N GLN A 9 -21.13 -6.67 -51.19
CA GLN A 9 -21.80 -7.85 -50.66
C GLN A 9 -20.98 -8.51 -49.55
N TRP A 10 -19.66 -8.61 -49.73
CA TRP A 10 -18.77 -9.16 -48.71
C TRP A 10 -18.78 -8.31 -47.43
N LEU A 11 -18.65 -6.98 -47.54
CA LEU A 11 -18.71 -6.08 -46.37
C LEU A 11 -20.05 -6.16 -45.64
N GLY A 12 -21.16 -6.24 -46.37
CA GLY A 12 -22.49 -6.40 -45.78
C GLY A 12 -22.61 -7.70 -44.99
N GLN A 13 -22.06 -8.79 -45.51
CA GLN A 13 -22.01 -10.08 -44.81
C GLN A 13 -21.07 -10.03 -43.60
N PHE A 14 -19.85 -9.49 -43.76
CA PHE A 14 -18.86 -9.32 -42.71
C PHE A 14 -19.40 -8.57 -41.48
N LEU A 15 -20.15 -7.48 -41.71
CA LEU A 15 -20.81 -6.73 -40.64
C LEU A 15 -21.98 -7.50 -40.04
N LYS A 16 -22.81 -8.14 -40.87
CA LYS A 16 -23.98 -8.90 -40.43
C LYS A 16 -23.60 -10.08 -39.53
N ASP A 17 -22.51 -10.77 -39.84
CA ASP A 17 -21.99 -11.89 -39.02
C ASP A 17 -21.56 -11.44 -37.62
N ARG A 18 -21.34 -10.13 -37.43
CA ARG A 18 -21.03 -9.49 -36.15
C ARG A 18 -22.23 -8.75 -35.54
N GLY A 19 -23.43 -8.96 -36.08
CA GLY A 19 -24.65 -8.29 -35.61
C GLY A 19 -24.71 -6.80 -35.94
N LEU A 20 -23.86 -6.31 -36.86
CA LEU A 20 -23.77 -4.91 -37.24
C LEU A 20 -24.51 -4.65 -38.56
N ARG A 21 -25.16 -3.49 -38.65
CA ARG A 21 -25.80 -3.00 -39.89
C ARG A 21 -24.92 -2.01 -40.65
N GLN A 22 -23.99 -1.36 -39.95
CA GLN A 22 -23.08 -0.35 -40.47
C GLN A 22 -21.79 -0.33 -39.65
N PRO A 23 -20.69 0.24 -40.18
CA PRO A 23 -19.46 0.47 -39.42
C PRO A 23 -19.72 1.29 -38.16
N THR A 24 -18.99 0.99 -37.09
CA THR A 24 -19.20 1.57 -35.75
C THR A 24 -18.26 2.75 -35.44
N GLY A 25 -17.29 3.05 -36.31
CA GLY A 25 -16.20 4.00 -36.00
C GLY A 25 -15.15 3.45 -35.02
N LYS A 26 -15.26 2.18 -34.62
CA LYS A 26 -14.25 1.49 -33.81
C LYS A 26 -13.02 1.11 -34.65
N PRO A 27 -11.84 0.96 -34.02
CA PRO A 27 -10.65 0.47 -34.70
C PRO A 27 -10.87 -0.82 -35.47
N LEU A 28 -10.19 -1.01 -36.60
CA LEU A 28 -10.45 -2.18 -37.47
C LEU A 28 -10.15 -3.53 -36.80
N TYR A 29 -9.18 -3.59 -35.88
CA TYR A 29 -8.87 -4.82 -35.14
C TYR A 29 -10.05 -5.32 -34.26
N GLU A 30 -10.95 -4.43 -33.82
CA GLU A 30 -12.12 -4.81 -33.01
C GLU A 30 -13.15 -5.60 -33.81
N TYR A 31 -13.09 -5.54 -35.15
CA TYR A 31 -13.93 -6.39 -35.98
C TYR A 31 -13.37 -7.81 -36.07
N GLN A 32 -12.21 -8.15 -35.50
CA GLN A 32 -11.72 -9.53 -35.39
C GLN A 32 -11.93 -10.37 -36.68
N ALA A 33 -11.35 -9.93 -37.80
CA ALA A 33 -11.45 -10.65 -39.06
C ALA A 33 -10.82 -12.04 -38.92
N THR A 34 -11.55 -13.09 -39.30
CA THR A 34 -11.09 -14.48 -39.23
C THR A 34 -10.07 -14.79 -40.33
N GLU A 35 -9.32 -15.89 -40.20
CA GLU A 35 -8.36 -16.34 -41.22
C GLU A 35 -9.03 -16.64 -42.57
N ALA A 36 -10.24 -17.23 -42.54
CA ALA A 36 -11.01 -17.49 -43.74
C ALA A 36 -11.47 -16.20 -44.42
N GLU A 37 -11.93 -15.22 -43.61
CA GLU A 37 -12.29 -13.89 -44.10
C GLU A 37 -11.08 -13.16 -44.68
N TYR A 38 -9.92 -13.20 -44.02
CA TYR A 38 -8.68 -12.59 -44.48
C TYR A 38 -8.22 -13.16 -45.82
N THR A 39 -8.25 -14.49 -45.98
CA THR A 39 -7.88 -15.16 -47.24
C THR A 39 -8.80 -14.72 -48.38
N LEU A 40 -10.12 -14.70 -48.13
CA LEU A 40 -11.10 -14.25 -49.11
C LEU A 40 -10.95 -12.74 -49.43
N LEU A 41 -10.62 -11.93 -48.43
CA LEU A 41 -10.42 -10.50 -48.55
C LEU A 41 -9.28 -10.18 -49.53
N LYS A 42 -8.15 -10.89 -49.40
CA LYS A 42 -7.00 -10.78 -50.31
C LYS A 42 -7.41 -11.04 -51.75
N GLU A 43 -8.15 -12.12 -52.00
CA GLU A 43 -8.64 -12.44 -53.35
C GLU A 43 -9.57 -11.36 -53.91
N LEU A 44 -10.47 -10.81 -53.08
CA LEU A 44 -11.42 -9.79 -53.49
C LEU A 44 -10.74 -8.47 -53.85
N VAL A 45 -9.75 -8.06 -53.04
CA VAL A 45 -8.94 -6.87 -53.30
C VAL A 45 -8.24 -7.03 -54.66
N PHE A 46 -7.59 -8.17 -54.90
CA PHE A 46 -6.88 -8.45 -56.15
C PHE A 46 -7.82 -8.53 -57.37
N LYS A 47 -8.92 -9.30 -57.28
CA LYS A 47 -9.83 -9.56 -58.41
C LYS A 47 -10.60 -8.33 -58.89
N HIS A 48 -11.01 -7.45 -57.97
CA HIS A 48 -11.90 -6.33 -58.31
C HIS A 48 -11.18 -5.01 -58.57
N LYS A 49 -9.85 -4.92 -58.41
CA LYS A 49 -9.07 -3.67 -58.51
C LYS A 49 -9.33 -2.86 -59.79
N ASP A 50 -9.43 -3.54 -60.93
CA ASP A 50 -9.60 -2.95 -62.27
C ASP A 50 -11.07 -2.82 -62.69
N SER A 51 -12.00 -3.22 -61.82
CA SER A 51 -13.42 -3.15 -62.10
C SER A 51 -13.87 -1.69 -62.22
N LYS A 52 -14.49 -1.33 -63.35
CA LYS A 52 -15.08 0.01 -63.53
C LYS A 52 -16.18 0.32 -62.52
N LEU A 53 -16.89 -0.70 -62.04
CA LEU A 53 -18.00 -0.58 -61.09
C LEU A 53 -17.55 -0.78 -59.63
N HIS A 54 -16.55 -1.63 -59.40
CA HIS A 54 -16.18 -2.13 -58.07
C HIS A 54 -14.68 -2.03 -57.74
N GLY A 55 -13.89 -1.28 -58.52
CA GLY A 55 -12.44 -1.15 -58.36
C GLY A 55 -11.99 0.08 -57.58
N TYR A 56 -10.78 0.57 -57.87
CA TYR A 56 -10.04 1.57 -57.06
C TYR A 56 -10.80 2.86 -56.68
N ASN A 57 -11.85 3.24 -57.44
CA ASN A 57 -12.66 4.42 -57.15
C ASN A 57 -13.90 4.13 -56.28
N ASN A 58 -14.23 2.87 -56.04
CA ASN A 58 -15.39 2.42 -55.29
C ASN A 58 -15.10 2.40 -53.78
N ILE A 59 -16.02 2.96 -52.97
CA ILE A 59 -15.88 3.04 -51.51
C ILE A 59 -15.81 1.68 -50.82
N SER A 60 -16.56 0.68 -51.32
CA SER A 60 -16.54 -0.68 -50.78
C SER A 60 -15.22 -1.38 -51.08
N TRP A 61 -14.63 -1.14 -52.26
CA TRP A 61 -13.30 -1.66 -52.56
C TRP A 61 -12.22 -1.02 -51.67
N ALA A 62 -12.29 0.30 -51.50
CA ALA A 62 -11.38 1.02 -50.61
C ALA A 62 -11.47 0.52 -49.16
N ALA A 63 -12.68 0.24 -48.67
CA ALA A 63 -12.89 -0.30 -47.33
C ALA A 63 -12.29 -1.69 -47.14
N ILE A 64 -12.47 -2.62 -48.10
CA ILE A 64 -11.86 -3.95 -48.02
C ILE A 64 -10.34 -3.90 -48.17
N PHE A 65 -9.81 -2.98 -48.97
CA PHE A 65 -8.37 -2.76 -49.11
C PHE A 65 -7.76 -2.30 -47.78
N CYS A 66 -8.35 -1.31 -47.12
CA CYS A 66 -7.88 -0.83 -45.82
C CYS A 66 -7.93 -1.94 -44.76
N LEU A 67 -9.03 -2.68 -44.70
CA LEU A 67 -9.15 -3.82 -43.78
C LEU A 67 -8.09 -4.90 -44.07
N TYR A 68 -7.83 -5.19 -45.34
CA TYR A 68 -6.79 -6.15 -45.74
C TYR A 68 -5.42 -5.73 -45.25
N CYS A 69 -5.01 -4.48 -45.47
CA CYS A 69 -3.70 -4.00 -45.01
C CYS A 69 -3.57 -4.02 -43.48
N SER A 70 -4.64 -3.65 -42.75
CA SER A 70 -4.67 -3.70 -41.29
C SER A 70 -4.57 -5.13 -40.76
N VAL A 71 -5.31 -6.07 -41.35
CA VAL A 71 -5.25 -7.50 -40.97
C VAL A 71 -3.92 -8.14 -41.39
N TRP A 72 -3.36 -7.75 -42.54
CA TRP A 72 -2.02 -8.17 -42.96
C TRP A 72 -0.98 -7.72 -41.94
N TYR A 73 -1.04 -6.47 -41.47
CA TYR A 73 -0.12 -5.99 -40.43
C TYR A 73 -0.23 -6.83 -39.15
N GLN A 74 -1.47 -7.11 -38.72
CA GLN A 74 -1.73 -7.94 -37.55
C GLN A 74 -1.17 -9.36 -37.69
N ARG A 75 -1.34 -10.01 -38.85
CA ARG A 75 -1.06 -11.44 -39.05
C ARG A 75 0.34 -11.74 -39.59
N ASN A 76 0.87 -10.87 -40.45
CA ASN A 76 2.04 -11.18 -41.27
C ASN A 76 3.27 -10.31 -41.05
N TYR A 77 3.13 -9.14 -40.41
CA TYR A 77 4.24 -8.20 -40.25
C TYR A 77 5.39 -8.75 -39.39
N GLU A 78 6.60 -8.65 -39.91
CA GLU A 78 7.86 -9.03 -39.27
C GLU A 78 8.84 -7.84 -39.20
N SER A 79 9.90 -7.96 -38.39
CA SER A 79 10.86 -6.86 -38.17
C SER A 79 11.67 -6.50 -39.43
N ASN A 80 11.85 -7.44 -40.35
CA ASN A 80 12.57 -7.29 -41.62
C ASN A 80 11.74 -6.56 -42.70
N ASP A 81 10.41 -6.51 -42.59
CA ASP A 81 9.54 -5.82 -43.55
C ASP A 81 9.75 -4.29 -43.55
N GLY A 82 10.25 -3.77 -42.42
CA GLY A 82 10.47 -2.35 -42.20
C GLY A 82 9.18 -1.52 -42.28
N TRP A 83 9.33 -0.20 -42.17
CA TRP A 83 8.19 0.73 -42.29
C TRP A 83 7.90 1.05 -43.76
N SER A 84 7.42 0.06 -44.52
CA SER A 84 7.20 0.21 -45.96
C SER A 84 5.95 -0.52 -46.45
N TRP A 85 5.44 -0.11 -47.62
CA TRP A 85 4.37 -0.82 -48.30
C TRP A 85 4.84 -2.07 -49.05
N HIS A 86 6.15 -2.26 -49.20
CA HIS A 86 6.73 -3.27 -50.09
C HIS A 86 6.24 -4.68 -49.77
N ALA A 87 6.25 -5.08 -48.50
CA ALA A 87 5.81 -6.40 -48.07
C ALA A 87 4.31 -6.65 -48.32
N ILE A 88 3.47 -5.61 -48.20
CA ILE A 88 2.04 -5.69 -48.53
C ILE A 88 1.87 -5.94 -50.04
N TRP A 89 2.66 -5.26 -50.88
CA TRP A 89 2.61 -5.40 -52.34
C TRP A 89 3.09 -6.75 -52.81
N VAL A 90 4.17 -7.26 -52.21
CA VAL A 90 4.67 -8.61 -52.46
C VAL A 90 3.60 -9.64 -52.11
N ASP A 91 2.92 -9.47 -50.96
CA ASP A 91 1.85 -10.39 -50.57
C ASP A 91 0.63 -10.29 -51.49
N LEU A 92 0.20 -9.06 -51.84
CA LEU A 92 -0.96 -8.80 -52.68
C LEU A 92 -0.73 -9.19 -54.16
N GLY A 93 0.53 -9.18 -54.61
CA GLY A 93 0.92 -9.40 -56.00
C GLY A 93 0.66 -8.20 -56.91
N ASP A 94 0.49 -7.01 -56.33
CA ASP A 94 0.22 -5.77 -57.07
C ASP A 94 0.57 -4.51 -56.26
N GLU A 95 0.78 -3.39 -56.95
CA GLU A 95 1.17 -2.11 -56.32
C GLU A 95 0.27 -0.96 -56.77
N LEU A 96 -0.16 -0.15 -55.80
CA LEU A 96 -0.83 1.13 -56.05
C LEU A 96 0.18 2.27 -56.10
N THR A 97 -0.05 3.23 -56.98
CA THR A 97 0.70 4.49 -56.99
C THR A 97 0.41 5.33 -55.73
N PRO A 98 1.31 6.23 -55.30
CA PRO A 98 1.09 7.08 -54.13
C PRO A 98 -0.24 7.85 -54.13
N SER A 99 -0.68 8.35 -55.30
CA SER A 99 -1.96 9.05 -55.43
C SER A 99 -3.18 8.11 -55.30
N GLN A 100 -3.05 6.87 -55.76
CA GLN A 100 -4.08 5.85 -55.57
C GLN A 100 -4.16 5.42 -54.09
N ILE A 101 -3.02 5.28 -53.40
CA ILE A 101 -2.98 4.99 -51.96
C ILE A 101 -3.72 6.07 -51.19
N GLU A 102 -3.39 7.34 -51.40
CA GLU A 102 -4.05 8.46 -50.71
C GLU A 102 -5.57 8.42 -50.90
N LYS A 103 -6.04 8.33 -52.15
CA LYS A 103 -7.48 8.30 -52.45
C LYS A 103 -8.18 7.08 -51.86
N THR A 104 -7.54 5.92 -51.91
CA THR A 104 -8.09 4.67 -51.41
C THR A 104 -8.19 4.69 -49.89
N VAL A 105 -7.11 5.09 -49.19
CA VAL A 105 -7.09 5.10 -47.74
C VAL A 105 -8.06 6.15 -47.18
N LEU A 106 -8.15 7.35 -47.77
CA LEU A 106 -9.15 8.35 -47.35
C LEU A 106 -10.59 7.81 -47.49
N LYS A 107 -10.93 7.19 -48.63
CA LYS A 107 -12.27 6.62 -48.84
C LYS A 107 -12.57 5.44 -47.91
N GLY A 108 -11.60 4.57 -47.68
CA GLY A 108 -11.78 3.41 -46.82
C GLY A 108 -11.86 3.79 -45.35
N ILE A 109 -10.85 4.48 -44.83
CA ILE A 109 -10.72 4.83 -43.41
C ILE A 109 -11.68 5.94 -43.01
N GLU A 110 -11.65 7.12 -43.65
CA GLU A 110 -12.49 8.25 -43.23
C GLU A 110 -13.95 8.07 -43.65
N SER A 111 -14.20 7.70 -44.91
CA SER A 111 -15.58 7.71 -45.44
C SER A 111 -16.39 6.45 -45.11
N TYR A 112 -15.78 5.26 -45.11
CA TYR A 112 -16.48 4.01 -44.82
C TYR A 112 -16.36 3.61 -43.36
N TRP A 113 -15.13 3.44 -42.86
CA TRP A 113 -14.88 2.96 -41.50
C TRP A 113 -15.07 4.03 -40.41
N LEU A 114 -15.21 5.31 -40.81
CA LEU A 114 -15.45 6.46 -39.93
C LEU A 114 -14.30 6.68 -38.92
N ARG A 115 -13.06 6.52 -39.40
CA ARG A 115 -11.82 6.61 -38.63
C ARG A 115 -10.97 7.80 -39.08
N PRO A 116 -10.23 8.47 -38.19
CA PRO A 116 -9.35 9.57 -38.57
C PRO A 116 -8.06 9.09 -39.24
N ILE A 117 -7.51 9.88 -40.18
CA ILE A 117 -6.16 9.67 -40.70
C ILE A 117 -5.13 10.21 -39.71
N LYS A 118 -4.13 9.38 -39.37
CA LYS A 118 -3.05 9.79 -38.48
C LYS A 118 -2.06 10.71 -39.20
N THR A 119 -1.58 11.72 -38.48
CA THR A 119 -0.50 12.61 -38.92
C THR A 119 0.71 12.42 -38.03
N TYR A 120 1.89 12.26 -38.63
CA TYR A 120 3.16 12.35 -37.92
C TYR A 120 3.95 13.48 -38.57
N THR A 121 4.55 14.36 -37.75
CA THR A 121 5.37 15.50 -38.22
C THR A 121 4.68 16.33 -39.32
N GLU A 122 3.39 16.65 -39.10
CA GLU A 122 2.51 17.42 -40.01
C GLU A 122 2.21 16.81 -41.39
N ARG A 123 2.62 15.56 -41.66
CA ARG A 123 2.23 14.84 -42.88
C ARG A 123 1.26 13.70 -42.57
N ARG A 124 0.27 13.51 -43.45
CA ARG A 124 -0.64 12.33 -43.40
C ARG A 124 0.18 11.06 -43.56
N ASN A 125 0.02 10.13 -42.62
CA ASN A 125 0.71 8.84 -42.64
C ASN A 125 -0.31 7.72 -42.89
N PHE A 126 -0.56 7.43 -44.16
CA PHE A 126 -1.50 6.40 -44.57
C PHE A 126 -1.08 4.99 -44.10
N LEU A 127 0.21 4.66 -44.21
CA LEU A 127 0.73 3.37 -43.75
C LEU A 127 0.57 3.21 -42.24
N GLY A 128 1.00 4.22 -41.48
CA GLY A 128 0.88 4.24 -40.02
C GLY A 128 -0.57 4.20 -39.55
N THR A 129 -1.48 4.83 -40.30
CA THR A 129 -2.92 4.72 -40.04
C THR A 129 -3.37 3.25 -40.14
N LEU A 130 -3.12 2.59 -41.28
CA LEU A 130 -3.54 1.19 -41.46
C LEU A 130 -2.89 0.22 -40.47
N PHE A 131 -1.61 0.43 -40.14
CA PHE A 131 -0.92 -0.36 -39.12
C PHE A 131 -1.57 -0.20 -37.74
N SER A 132 -1.86 1.04 -37.34
CA SER A 132 -2.52 1.28 -36.05
C SER A 132 -3.94 0.71 -35.98
N GLU A 133 -4.65 0.70 -37.10
CA GLU A 133 -5.99 0.09 -37.22
C GLU A 133 -5.93 -1.44 -37.17
N GLY A 134 -4.78 -2.05 -37.50
CA GLY A 134 -4.53 -3.49 -37.35
C GLY A 134 -4.24 -3.96 -35.93
N GLY A 135 -4.03 -3.04 -34.98
CA GLY A 135 -3.71 -3.38 -33.59
C GLY A 135 -2.26 -3.86 -33.44
N LEU A 136 -2.05 -5.10 -33.01
CA LEU A 136 -0.73 -5.62 -32.64
C LEU A 136 -0.23 -6.71 -33.62
N PRO A 137 1.01 -6.64 -34.11
CA PRO A 137 1.55 -7.58 -35.10
C PRO A 137 2.00 -8.92 -34.48
N PHE A 138 1.20 -9.97 -34.61
CA PHE A 138 1.37 -11.25 -33.89
C PHE A 138 2.73 -11.92 -34.11
N LYS A 139 3.23 -11.97 -35.35
CA LYS A 139 4.53 -12.61 -35.64
C LYS A 139 5.69 -11.90 -34.94
N LEU A 140 5.67 -10.57 -34.93
CA LEU A 140 6.63 -9.77 -34.19
C LEU A 140 6.55 -10.04 -32.68
N LEU A 141 5.36 -10.30 -32.15
CA LEU A 141 5.13 -10.62 -30.73
C LEU A 141 5.52 -12.04 -30.32
N SER A 142 5.51 -13.01 -31.26
CA SER A 142 5.89 -14.40 -30.98
C SER A 142 7.40 -14.63 -30.90
N ASN A 143 8.22 -13.71 -31.37
CA ASN A 143 9.68 -13.85 -31.30
C ASN A 143 10.17 -13.67 -29.86
N ASN A 144 10.87 -14.67 -29.31
CA ASN A 144 11.30 -14.72 -27.89
C ASN A 144 12.14 -13.51 -27.41
N ASP A 145 12.69 -12.71 -28.33
CA ASP A 145 13.59 -11.58 -28.03
C ASP A 145 13.00 -10.20 -28.37
N ASN A 146 11.66 -10.08 -28.41
CA ASN A 146 11.01 -8.82 -28.75
C ASN A 146 10.77 -7.92 -27.52
N LYS A 147 11.01 -6.61 -27.67
CA LYS A 147 10.84 -5.59 -26.61
C LYS A 147 9.41 -5.53 -26.06
N PHE A 148 8.39 -5.84 -26.88
CA PHE A 148 7.00 -5.81 -26.45
C PHE A 148 6.69 -6.90 -25.41
N GLY A 149 7.15 -8.13 -25.63
CA GLY A 149 6.99 -9.24 -24.70
C GLY A 149 7.63 -8.93 -23.35
N GLN A 150 8.78 -8.24 -23.35
CA GLN A 150 9.42 -7.74 -22.13
C GLN A 150 8.57 -6.67 -21.43
N VAL A 151 8.00 -5.72 -22.18
CA VAL A 151 7.07 -4.69 -21.66
C VAL A 151 5.82 -5.33 -21.07
N LEU A 152 5.16 -6.25 -21.78
CA LEU A 152 3.97 -6.94 -21.29
C LEU A 152 4.29 -7.78 -20.04
N LYS A 153 5.45 -8.46 -20.01
CA LYS A 153 5.92 -9.18 -18.83
C LYS A 153 6.11 -8.24 -17.63
N ARG A 154 6.66 -7.04 -17.85
CA ARG A 154 6.83 -6.00 -16.82
C ARG A 154 5.48 -5.46 -16.33
N ILE A 155 4.52 -5.26 -17.25
CA ILE A 155 3.15 -4.88 -16.91
C ILE A 155 2.51 -5.96 -16.04
N LEU A 156 2.44 -7.22 -16.52
CA LEU A 156 1.86 -8.35 -15.79
C LEU A 156 2.47 -8.56 -14.40
N LYS A 157 3.79 -8.37 -14.27
CA LYS A 157 4.51 -8.42 -12.98
C LYS A 157 4.01 -7.36 -11.98
N ASN A 158 3.63 -6.18 -12.46
CA ASN A 158 3.29 -5.03 -11.61
C ASN A 158 1.77 -4.80 -11.46
N VAL A 159 0.92 -5.47 -12.25
CA VAL A 159 -0.55 -5.31 -12.18
C VAL A 159 -1.10 -5.62 -10.80
N ALA A 160 -0.58 -6.65 -10.12
CA ALA A 160 -1.04 -7.00 -8.77
C ALA A 160 -0.76 -5.87 -7.77
N VAL A 161 0.43 -5.28 -7.83
CA VAL A 161 0.81 -4.14 -6.98
C VAL A 161 -0.05 -2.92 -7.31
N ALA A 162 -0.23 -2.60 -8.60
CA ALA A 162 -1.08 -1.49 -9.04
C ALA A 162 -2.53 -1.64 -8.54
N LYS A 163 -3.15 -2.82 -8.73
CA LYS A 163 -4.51 -3.11 -8.23
C LYS A 163 -4.60 -2.95 -6.71
N LEU A 164 -3.61 -3.43 -5.97
CA LEU A 164 -3.57 -3.32 -4.51
C LEU A 164 -3.39 -1.86 -4.06
N LEU A 165 -2.58 -1.08 -4.75
CA LEU A 165 -2.39 0.36 -4.48
C LEU A 165 -3.53 1.25 -4.99
N GLY A 166 -4.57 0.67 -5.61
CA GLY A 166 -5.69 1.41 -6.20
C GLY A 166 -5.31 2.20 -7.45
N GLU A 167 -4.19 1.87 -8.09
CA GLU A 167 -3.75 2.51 -9.33
C GLU A 167 -4.44 1.88 -10.56
N PRO A 168 -4.90 2.70 -11.53
CA PRO A 168 -5.48 2.19 -12.76
C PRO A 168 -4.42 1.48 -13.61
N ILE A 169 -4.78 0.31 -14.17
CA ILE A 169 -3.87 -0.48 -15.02
C ILE A 169 -3.43 0.33 -16.24
N GLU A 170 -4.29 1.19 -16.77
CA GLU A 170 -3.98 2.09 -17.89
C GLU A 170 -2.75 2.97 -17.60
N LYS A 171 -2.63 3.52 -16.38
CA LYS A 171 -1.44 4.29 -15.96
C LYS A 171 -0.18 3.44 -15.98
N LEU A 172 -0.28 2.20 -15.49
CA LEU A 172 0.83 1.24 -15.53
C LEU A 172 1.24 0.93 -16.97
N VAL A 173 0.29 0.69 -17.87
CA VAL A 173 0.57 0.46 -19.30
C VAL A 173 1.26 1.66 -19.91
N ALA A 174 0.68 2.87 -19.76
CA ALA A 174 1.19 4.10 -20.34
C ALA A 174 2.67 4.37 -20.01
N ILE A 175 3.10 4.11 -18.76
CA ILE A 175 4.50 4.29 -18.34
C ILE A 175 5.43 3.26 -19.01
N ASN A 176 4.98 2.01 -19.16
CA ASN A 176 5.83 0.93 -19.65
C ASN A 176 5.97 0.92 -21.18
N VAL A 177 4.96 1.41 -21.91
CA VAL A 177 5.00 1.46 -23.39
C VAL A 177 5.86 2.59 -23.95
N GLN A 178 6.28 3.58 -23.15
CA GLN A 178 7.15 4.69 -23.58
C GLN A 178 8.47 4.24 -24.23
N SER A 179 8.94 3.04 -23.88
CA SER A 179 10.14 2.42 -24.45
C SER A 179 9.94 1.78 -25.84
N LEU A 180 8.69 1.69 -26.30
CA LEU A 180 8.28 1.13 -27.60
C LEU A 180 8.17 2.22 -28.67
N PRO A 181 8.11 1.85 -29.97
CA PRO A 181 7.85 2.80 -31.05
C PRO A 181 6.59 3.64 -30.82
N GLN A 182 6.56 4.86 -31.37
CA GLN A 182 5.50 5.86 -31.14
C GLN A 182 4.07 5.31 -31.31
N ALA A 183 3.84 4.38 -32.25
CA ALA A 183 2.54 3.76 -32.47
C ALA A 183 1.95 3.06 -31.22
N PHE A 184 2.79 2.58 -30.30
CA PHE A 184 2.35 1.94 -29.04
C PHE A 184 2.07 2.95 -27.92
N ASN A 185 2.49 4.20 -28.06
CA ASN A 185 2.22 5.29 -27.12
C ASN A 185 0.90 6.00 -27.40
N GLU A 186 0.24 5.66 -28.51
CA GLU A 186 -1.09 6.16 -28.86
C GLU A 186 -2.16 5.63 -27.90
N GLN A 187 -3.20 6.42 -27.66
CA GLN A 187 -4.26 6.10 -26.70
C GLN A 187 -4.96 4.76 -27.04
N GLU A 188 -5.20 4.46 -28.32
CA GLU A 188 -5.86 3.20 -28.70
C GLU A 188 -5.00 1.97 -28.41
N SER A 189 -3.68 2.09 -28.58
CA SER A 189 -2.72 1.02 -28.28
C SER A 189 -2.62 0.78 -26.78
N ILE A 190 -2.58 1.86 -25.99
CA ILE A 190 -2.60 1.79 -24.52
C ILE A 190 -3.87 1.07 -24.05
N GLN A 191 -5.04 1.48 -24.55
CA GLN A 191 -6.32 0.86 -24.21
C GLN A 191 -6.37 -0.63 -24.56
N LEU A 192 -5.92 -1.01 -25.76
CA LEU A 192 -5.86 -2.41 -26.19
C LEU A 192 -4.98 -3.25 -25.25
N ILE A 193 -3.78 -2.76 -24.91
CA ILE A 193 -2.86 -3.46 -24.00
C ILE A 193 -3.44 -3.54 -22.59
N THR A 194 -4.15 -2.50 -22.12
CA THR A 194 -4.86 -2.52 -20.83
C THR A 194 -5.95 -3.58 -20.81
N LEU A 195 -6.82 -3.61 -21.81
CA LEU A 195 -7.90 -4.60 -21.95
C LEU A 195 -7.37 -6.03 -21.99
N MET A 196 -6.31 -6.28 -22.77
CA MET A 196 -5.67 -7.61 -22.81
C MET A 196 -5.10 -8.00 -21.45
N THR A 197 -4.41 -7.07 -20.80
CA THR A 197 -3.82 -7.27 -19.46
C THR A 197 -4.89 -7.64 -18.44
N GLU A 198 -5.99 -6.90 -18.43
CA GLU A 198 -7.14 -7.15 -17.56
C GLU A 198 -7.76 -8.52 -17.81
N LYS A 199 -7.97 -8.88 -19.08
CA LYS A 199 -8.53 -10.18 -19.47
C LYS A 199 -7.62 -11.33 -19.07
N LEU A 200 -6.31 -11.23 -19.30
CA LEU A 200 -5.33 -12.24 -18.89
C LEU A 200 -5.37 -12.47 -17.38
N VAL A 201 -5.33 -11.39 -16.59
CA VAL A 201 -5.37 -11.50 -15.12
C VAL A 201 -6.70 -12.06 -14.63
N ASN A 202 -7.81 -11.65 -15.24
CA ASN A 202 -9.14 -12.15 -14.90
C ASN A 202 -9.27 -13.65 -15.18
N LEU A 203 -8.81 -14.13 -16.34
CA LEU A 203 -8.82 -15.56 -16.69
C LEU A 203 -7.98 -16.39 -15.71
N VAL A 204 -6.80 -15.91 -15.33
CA VAL A 204 -5.96 -16.57 -14.31
C VAL A 204 -6.69 -16.65 -12.97
N ASP A 205 -7.29 -15.56 -12.53
CA ASP A 205 -7.96 -15.47 -11.23
C ASP A 205 -9.23 -16.33 -11.14
N ILE A 206 -10.07 -16.33 -12.18
CA ILE A 206 -11.34 -17.09 -12.20
C ILE A 206 -11.09 -18.59 -12.31
N PHE A 207 -10.14 -18.99 -13.16
CA PHE A 207 -9.95 -20.40 -13.52
C PHE A 207 -8.77 -21.08 -12.82
N ALA A 208 -8.07 -20.38 -11.93
CA ALA A 208 -6.94 -20.88 -11.15
C ALA A 208 -5.90 -21.61 -12.03
N LEU A 209 -5.32 -20.85 -12.96
CA LEU A 209 -4.45 -21.37 -14.02
C LEU A 209 -3.00 -21.65 -13.54
N GLU A 210 -2.68 -21.42 -12.27
CA GLU A 210 -1.30 -21.44 -11.73
C GLU A 210 -0.57 -22.77 -11.90
N ASN A 211 -1.31 -23.89 -11.93
CA ASN A 211 -0.77 -25.25 -12.03
C ASN A 211 -1.00 -25.89 -13.40
N LYS A 212 -1.39 -25.12 -14.43
CA LYS A 212 -1.66 -25.64 -15.77
C LYS A 212 -0.46 -25.42 -16.68
N SER A 213 0.06 -26.50 -17.27
CA SER A 213 1.15 -26.43 -18.25
C SER A 213 0.71 -25.85 -19.60
N ASN A 214 -0.57 -26.04 -19.96
CA ASN A 214 -1.21 -25.41 -21.10
C ASN A 214 -2.55 -24.76 -20.68
N PRO A 215 -2.50 -23.51 -20.16
CA PRO A 215 -3.71 -22.77 -19.77
C PRO A 215 -4.75 -22.61 -20.89
N ALA A 216 -4.33 -22.41 -22.14
CA ALA A 216 -5.25 -22.24 -23.26
C ALA A 216 -6.09 -23.51 -23.49
N ASP A 217 -5.45 -24.69 -23.61
CA ASP A 217 -6.16 -25.96 -23.78
C ASP A 217 -7.11 -26.24 -22.61
N TYR A 218 -6.74 -25.86 -21.39
CA TYR A 218 -7.61 -26.00 -20.23
C TYR A 218 -8.86 -25.10 -20.33
N LEU A 219 -8.68 -23.84 -20.73
CA LEU A 219 -9.79 -22.91 -20.94
C LEU A 219 -10.72 -23.36 -22.07
N ASP A 220 -10.20 -24.03 -23.10
CA ASP A 220 -10.99 -24.57 -24.21
C ASP A 220 -12.00 -25.61 -23.74
N ASN A 221 -11.63 -26.36 -22.70
CA ASN A 221 -12.48 -27.38 -22.10
C ASN A 221 -13.49 -26.78 -21.10
N VAL A 222 -13.07 -25.82 -20.28
CA VAL A 222 -13.89 -25.31 -19.15
C VAL A 222 -14.73 -24.10 -19.52
N SER A 223 -14.29 -23.30 -20.50
CA SER A 223 -15.00 -22.12 -21.00
C SER A 223 -14.86 -22.00 -22.53
N PRO A 224 -15.51 -22.85 -23.33
CA PRO A 224 -15.25 -22.96 -24.78
C PRO A 224 -15.35 -21.65 -25.59
N LYS A 225 -16.07 -20.65 -25.06
CA LYS A 225 -16.26 -19.34 -25.70
C LYS A 225 -15.29 -18.26 -25.24
N TRP A 226 -14.32 -18.56 -24.36
CA TRP A 226 -13.42 -17.55 -23.77
C TRP A 226 -12.63 -16.74 -24.82
N ARG A 227 -12.36 -17.32 -25.99
CA ARG A 227 -11.69 -16.65 -27.11
C ARG A 227 -12.52 -15.53 -27.75
N GLU A 228 -13.85 -15.66 -27.75
CA GLU A 228 -14.76 -14.64 -28.31
C GLU A 228 -14.68 -13.33 -27.52
N ASP A 229 -14.38 -13.42 -26.21
CA ASP A 229 -14.28 -12.29 -25.29
C ASP A 229 -12.88 -11.65 -25.24
N PHE A 230 -11.91 -12.18 -25.98
CA PHE A 230 -10.54 -11.66 -25.96
C PHE A 230 -10.41 -10.47 -26.93
N PRO A 231 -9.64 -9.41 -26.61
CA PRO A 231 -9.60 -8.19 -27.42
C PRO A 231 -9.01 -8.33 -28.83
N ILE A 232 -8.34 -9.46 -29.12
CA ILE A 232 -7.72 -9.76 -30.41
C ILE A 232 -8.16 -11.15 -30.88
N PRO A 233 -8.25 -11.39 -32.21
CA PRO A 233 -8.61 -12.71 -32.74
C PRO A 233 -7.53 -13.74 -32.42
N LEU A 234 -7.96 -14.89 -31.89
CA LEU A 234 -7.11 -16.02 -31.47
C LEU A 234 -7.35 -17.29 -32.31
N ASP A 235 -7.78 -17.11 -33.55
CA ASP A 235 -8.28 -18.16 -34.43
C ASP A 235 -7.18 -18.96 -35.16
N ASN A 236 -5.91 -18.55 -35.03
CA ASN A 236 -4.76 -19.25 -35.59
C ASN A 236 -3.82 -19.79 -34.49
N SER A 237 -2.93 -20.71 -34.87
CA SER A 237 -1.98 -21.36 -33.95
C SER A 237 -0.99 -20.36 -33.34
N ILE A 238 -0.61 -19.31 -34.07
CA ILE A 238 0.29 -18.25 -33.60
C ILE A 238 -0.34 -17.48 -32.44
N GLY A 239 -1.57 -17.00 -32.60
CA GLY A 239 -2.33 -16.29 -31.57
C GLY A 239 -2.62 -17.16 -30.34
N THR A 240 -2.95 -18.44 -30.55
CA THR A 240 -3.15 -19.40 -29.46
C THR A 240 -1.86 -19.60 -28.65
N ASN A 241 -0.72 -19.81 -29.32
CA ASN A 241 0.57 -20.00 -28.64
C ASN A 241 1.00 -18.75 -27.86
N ILE A 242 0.80 -17.56 -28.45
CA ILE A 242 1.11 -16.27 -27.80
C ILE A 242 0.29 -16.11 -26.53
N VAL A 243 -1.04 -16.27 -26.61
CA VAL A 243 -1.90 -16.11 -25.44
C VAL A 243 -1.62 -17.17 -24.40
N ASN A 244 -1.31 -18.40 -24.80
CA ASN A 244 -0.90 -19.44 -23.86
C ASN A 244 0.38 -19.03 -23.10
N SER A 245 1.38 -18.47 -23.80
CA SER A 245 2.60 -17.93 -23.19
C SER A 245 2.29 -16.77 -22.23
N TRP A 246 1.41 -15.85 -22.62
CA TRP A 246 0.97 -14.76 -21.76
C TRP A 246 0.20 -15.23 -20.53
N LEU A 247 -0.66 -16.24 -20.67
CA LEU A 247 -1.38 -16.87 -19.57
C LEU A 247 -0.43 -17.60 -18.64
N LEU A 248 0.58 -18.32 -19.14
CA LEU A 248 1.64 -18.92 -18.33
C LEU A 248 2.43 -17.86 -17.55
N GLN A 249 2.79 -16.77 -18.20
CA GLN A 249 3.49 -15.66 -17.56
C GLN A 249 2.61 -14.98 -16.50
N ALA A 250 1.34 -14.72 -16.81
CA ALA A 250 0.37 -14.15 -15.87
C ALA A 250 0.11 -15.11 -14.69
N SER A 251 0.04 -16.42 -14.94
CA SER A 251 -0.12 -17.47 -13.93
C SER A 251 1.09 -17.57 -13.01
N HIS A 252 2.30 -17.50 -13.56
CA HIS A 252 3.55 -17.50 -12.78
C HIS A 252 3.65 -16.25 -11.88
N GLU A 253 3.30 -15.07 -12.40
CA GLU A 253 3.24 -13.86 -11.57
C GLU A 253 2.04 -13.90 -10.59
N GLY A 254 0.93 -14.55 -10.93
CA GLY A 254 -0.18 -14.88 -10.02
C GLY A 254 0.25 -15.83 -8.88
N PHE A 255 1.15 -16.77 -9.14
CA PHE A 255 1.76 -17.60 -8.10
C PHE A 255 2.70 -16.81 -7.19
N LYS A 256 3.38 -15.78 -7.71
CA LYS A 256 4.09 -14.81 -6.85
C LYS A 256 3.12 -13.94 -6.05
N ARG A 257 1.94 -13.60 -6.59
CA ARG A 257 0.89 -12.83 -5.89
C ARG A 257 0.41 -13.51 -4.62
N THR A 258 0.26 -14.83 -4.58
CA THR A 258 -0.07 -15.57 -3.33
C THR A 258 1.06 -15.52 -2.30
N LYS A 259 2.33 -15.41 -2.73
CA LYS A 259 3.47 -15.15 -1.81
C LYS A 259 3.53 -13.69 -1.34
N PHE A 260 3.23 -12.71 -2.20
CA PHE A 260 3.15 -11.28 -1.84
C PHE A 260 1.96 -10.99 -0.91
N ASN A 261 0.85 -11.70 -1.06
CA ASN A 261 -0.33 -11.54 -0.21
C ASN A 261 -0.05 -11.83 1.28
N LYS A 262 0.98 -12.62 1.58
CA LYS A 262 1.36 -12.99 2.95
C LYS A 262 2.39 -12.06 3.58
N LYS A 263 3.00 -11.15 2.81
CA LYS A 263 4.07 -10.26 3.30
C LYS A 263 3.54 -8.84 3.51
N LEU A 264 4.00 -8.22 4.59
CA LEU A 264 3.86 -6.78 4.78
C LEU A 264 4.77 -6.08 3.77
N LEU A 265 4.22 -5.19 2.95
CA LEU A 265 5.01 -4.22 2.20
C LEU A 265 4.84 -2.84 2.81
N THR A 266 5.95 -2.13 2.95
CA THR A 266 5.97 -0.79 3.49
C THR A 266 6.77 0.12 2.55
N GLU A 267 6.21 1.29 2.25
CA GLU A 267 6.90 2.34 1.52
C GLU A 267 6.70 3.67 2.27
N HIS A 268 7.75 4.49 2.34
CA HIS A 268 7.69 5.80 2.95
C HIS A 268 8.01 6.88 1.92
N TYR A 269 7.32 8.01 2.05
CA TYR A 269 7.45 9.16 1.18
C TYR A 269 7.66 10.41 2.02
N LEU A 270 8.67 11.19 1.69
CA LEU A 270 8.98 12.44 2.35
C LEU A 270 8.27 13.60 1.64
N ASN A 271 7.50 14.37 2.42
CA ASN A 271 7.18 15.74 2.06
C ASN A 271 8.29 16.64 2.61
N ILE A 272 9.15 17.13 1.72
CA ILE A 272 10.33 17.93 2.11
C ILE A 272 9.96 19.29 2.72
N ASN A 273 8.85 19.89 2.32
CA ASN A 273 8.46 21.23 2.78
C ASN A 273 8.11 21.21 4.27
N GLU A 274 7.34 20.21 4.67
CA GLU A 274 6.86 20.02 6.04
C GLU A 274 7.78 19.12 6.87
N LEU A 275 8.70 18.39 6.23
CA LEU A 275 9.46 17.27 6.82
C LEU A 275 8.56 16.22 7.47
N THR A 276 7.46 15.91 6.80
CA THR A 276 6.50 14.89 7.22
C THR A 276 6.68 13.63 6.37
N ILE A 277 6.43 12.47 6.99
CA ILE A 277 6.46 11.18 6.30
C ILE A 277 5.03 10.74 6.03
N THR A 278 4.77 10.33 4.80
CA THR A 278 3.59 9.54 4.44
C THR A 278 4.01 8.08 4.30
N THR A 279 3.29 7.17 4.95
CA THR A 279 3.56 5.73 4.86
C THR A 279 2.45 5.05 4.05
N LYS A 280 2.85 4.32 3.00
CA LYS A 280 2.00 3.39 2.27
C LYS A 280 2.25 1.98 2.79
N LEU A 281 1.20 1.25 3.12
CA LEU A 281 1.25 -0.13 3.59
C LEU A 281 0.41 -1.02 2.68
N LEU A 282 0.93 -2.22 2.43
CA LEU A 282 0.14 -3.37 2.03
C LEU A 282 0.23 -4.42 3.13
N LEU A 283 -0.86 -4.60 3.86
CA LEU A 283 -0.94 -5.60 4.92
C LEU A 283 -1.06 -7.02 4.33
N PRO A 284 -0.55 -8.03 5.05
CA PRO A 284 -0.90 -9.43 4.78
C PRO A 284 -2.42 -9.65 4.77
N ASP A 285 -2.89 -10.63 4.02
CA ASP A 285 -4.30 -11.05 4.03
C ASP A 285 -4.72 -11.68 5.36
N GLU A 286 -3.77 -12.29 6.08
CA GLU A 286 -3.98 -12.90 7.39
C GLU A 286 -2.91 -12.48 8.39
N LEU A 287 -3.35 -12.11 9.60
CA LEU A 287 -2.49 -11.73 10.73
C LEU A 287 -2.64 -12.75 11.84
N ILE A 288 -1.53 -13.15 12.46
CA ILE A 288 -1.54 -13.97 13.66
C ILE A 288 -1.22 -13.07 14.85
N MET A 289 -2.22 -12.82 15.68
CA MET A 289 -2.07 -11.99 16.87
C MET A 289 -2.20 -12.83 18.13
N LYS A 290 -1.36 -12.57 19.14
CA LYS A 290 -1.57 -13.11 20.48
C LYS A 290 -2.81 -12.47 21.08
N THR A 291 -3.73 -13.28 21.58
CA THR A 291 -4.97 -12.82 22.21
C THR A 291 -5.05 -13.35 23.64
N GLN A 292 -5.89 -12.73 24.45
CA GLN A 292 -6.25 -13.24 25.77
C GLN A 292 -7.65 -13.85 25.68
N PRO A 293 -7.81 -15.19 25.61
CA PRO A 293 -9.10 -15.82 25.33
C PRO A 293 -10.22 -15.42 26.29
N HIS A 294 -9.88 -15.13 27.56
CA HIS A 294 -10.83 -14.68 28.58
C HIS A 294 -11.38 -13.26 28.36
N GLN A 295 -10.80 -12.46 27.46
CA GLN A 295 -11.29 -11.12 27.12
C GLN A 295 -12.21 -11.12 25.89
N LEU A 296 -12.31 -12.23 25.15
CA LEU A 296 -13.12 -12.34 23.95
C LEU A 296 -14.60 -12.53 24.33
N LYS A 297 -15.45 -11.56 23.93
CA LYS A 297 -16.91 -11.63 24.06
C LYS A 297 -17.61 -12.13 22.79
N SER A 298 -16.94 -12.06 21.65
CA SER A 298 -17.44 -12.47 20.33
C SER A 298 -16.28 -12.73 19.36
N ASN A 299 -16.56 -13.44 18.27
CA ASN A 299 -15.60 -13.68 17.18
C ASN A 299 -15.50 -12.48 16.20
N ARG A 300 -16.38 -11.48 16.32
CA ARG A 300 -16.33 -10.26 15.51
C ARG A 300 -15.40 -9.23 16.17
N LEU A 301 -14.51 -8.65 15.37
CA LEU A 301 -13.55 -7.63 15.76
C LEU A 301 -13.58 -6.47 14.76
N GLU A 302 -13.11 -5.32 15.21
CA GLU A 302 -12.74 -4.20 14.35
C GLU A 302 -11.23 -4.02 14.35
N LEU A 303 -10.69 -3.68 13.18
CA LEU A 303 -9.26 -3.48 13.00
C LEU A 303 -8.95 -2.01 12.78
N PHE A 304 -7.87 -1.55 13.41
CA PHE A 304 -7.38 -0.18 13.27
C PHE A 304 -5.87 -0.20 13.00
N LEU A 305 -5.42 0.69 12.13
CA LEU A 305 -4.01 1.08 12.08
C LEU A 305 -3.79 2.14 13.15
N ALA A 306 -2.83 1.93 14.04
CA ALA A 306 -2.52 2.84 15.13
C ALA A 306 -1.03 3.21 15.17
N GLU A 307 -0.76 4.42 15.63
CA GLU A 307 0.56 4.93 15.99
C GLU A 307 0.59 5.14 17.51
N SER A 308 1.41 4.35 18.20
CA SER A 308 1.32 4.18 19.66
C SER A 308 -0.12 3.80 20.08
N THR A 309 -0.74 4.50 21.02
CA THR A 309 -2.14 4.26 21.40
C THR A 309 -3.16 4.87 20.44
N GLN A 310 -2.77 5.77 19.53
CA GLN A 310 -3.70 6.56 18.72
C GLN A 310 -4.09 5.87 17.41
N ASP A 311 -5.40 5.73 17.18
CA ASP A 311 -5.94 5.19 15.93
C ASP A 311 -5.74 6.22 14.80
N LEU A 312 -5.11 5.80 13.70
CA LEU A 312 -4.90 6.60 12.48
C LEU A 312 -5.95 6.30 11.41
N GLN A 313 -6.34 5.03 11.26
CA GLN A 313 -7.28 4.62 10.22
C GLN A 313 -8.03 3.34 10.61
N ASN A 314 -9.33 3.30 10.32
CA ASN A 314 -10.17 2.11 10.44
C ASN A 314 -9.94 1.17 9.24
N LEU A 315 -9.62 -0.10 9.52
CA LEU A 315 -9.37 -1.16 8.53
C LEU A 315 -10.58 -2.09 8.32
N GLY A 316 -11.67 -1.81 9.04
CA GLY A 316 -12.95 -2.50 8.94
C GLY A 316 -13.08 -3.71 9.85
N VAL A 317 -14.23 -4.36 9.70
CA VAL A 317 -14.61 -5.53 10.51
C VAL A 317 -13.92 -6.79 10.03
N SER A 318 -13.42 -7.58 10.97
CA SER A 318 -12.85 -8.91 10.77
C SER A 318 -13.47 -9.95 11.70
N TYR A 319 -13.20 -11.22 11.40
CA TYR A 319 -13.63 -12.35 12.19
C TYR A 319 -12.43 -13.19 12.59
N ILE A 320 -12.41 -13.59 13.86
CA ILE A 320 -11.41 -14.48 14.42
C ILE A 320 -11.68 -15.91 13.92
N ASN A 321 -10.65 -16.53 13.36
CA ASN A 321 -10.63 -17.97 13.13
C ASN A 321 -9.66 -18.62 14.14
N GLY A 322 -10.21 -19.41 15.06
CA GLY A 322 -9.47 -20.13 16.11
C GLY A 322 -9.78 -19.64 17.53
N THR A 323 -9.72 -20.52 18.53
CA THR A 323 -10.14 -20.25 19.92
C THR A 323 -8.99 -20.41 20.94
N GLY A 324 -7.77 -20.01 20.58
CA GLY A 324 -6.57 -20.18 21.42
C GLY A 324 -5.86 -18.88 21.80
N GLU A 325 -4.68 -18.99 22.42
CA GLU A 325 -3.79 -17.85 22.78
C GLU A 325 -3.29 -17.04 21.56
N SER A 326 -3.53 -17.52 20.34
CA SER A 326 -3.27 -16.80 19.11
C SER A 326 -4.45 -16.93 18.15
N ALA A 327 -4.82 -15.83 17.53
CA ALA A 327 -5.95 -15.72 16.62
C ALA A 327 -5.44 -15.41 15.21
N LEU A 328 -5.98 -16.13 14.22
CA LEU A 328 -5.83 -15.79 12.81
C LEU A 328 -6.93 -14.78 12.44
N ILE A 329 -6.53 -13.61 11.97
CA ILE A 329 -7.42 -12.50 11.67
C ILE A 329 -7.26 -12.12 10.19
N LYS A 330 -8.36 -12.14 9.44
CA LYS A 330 -8.35 -11.75 8.03
C LYS A 330 -8.43 -10.23 7.86
N VAL A 331 -7.57 -9.65 7.04
CA VAL A 331 -7.57 -8.21 6.77
C VAL A 331 -8.24 -7.95 5.43
N ARG A 332 -9.34 -7.18 5.44
CA ARG A 332 -10.07 -6.81 4.21
C ARG A 332 -9.48 -5.56 3.56
N ASN A 333 -9.35 -4.47 4.31
CA ASN A 333 -8.71 -3.25 3.83
C ASN A 333 -7.21 -3.32 4.07
N ARG A 334 -6.50 -3.80 3.05
CA ARG A 334 -5.07 -4.12 3.14
C ARG A 334 -4.17 -2.99 2.66
N SER A 335 -4.69 -2.12 1.80
CA SER A 335 -3.93 -1.01 1.19
C SER A 335 -4.26 0.29 1.90
N ILE A 336 -3.23 0.91 2.44
CA ILE A 336 -3.36 2.02 3.38
C ILE A 336 -2.32 3.08 3.02
N ARG A 337 -2.71 4.35 2.99
CA ARG A 337 -1.78 5.49 2.92
C ARG A 337 -2.12 6.46 4.05
N VAL A 338 -1.19 6.65 4.98
CA VAL A 338 -1.38 7.52 6.15
C VAL A 338 -0.27 8.54 6.29
N LEU A 339 -0.64 9.76 6.65
CA LEU A 339 0.29 10.78 7.12
C LEU A 339 0.70 10.44 8.55
N ARG A 340 2.01 10.46 8.82
CA ARG A 340 2.59 10.10 10.12
C ARG A 340 2.62 11.31 11.04
N LYS A 341 2.23 11.14 12.31
CA LYS A 341 2.39 12.20 13.32
C LYS A 341 3.81 12.16 13.89
N SER A 342 4.32 10.95 14.15
CA SER A 342 5.66 10.67 14.61
C SER A 342 6.28 9.55 13.77
N SER A 343 7.14 9.91 12.81
CA SER A 343 7.74 8.94 11.88
C SER A 343 8.62 7.89 12.55
N GLU A 344 9.19 8.20 13.72
CA GLU A 344 10.01 7.30 14.53
C GLU A 344 9.18 6.22 15.26
N THR A 345 7.91 6.51 15.55
CA THR A 345 7.02 5.59 16.26
C THR A 345 6.66 4.42 15.35
N GLN A 346 6.70 3.20 15.87
CA GLN A 346 6.34 2.04 15.07
C GLN A 346 4.82 1.97 14.90
N LEU A 347 4.35 1.69 13.69
CA LEU A 347 2.92 1.47 13.44
C LEU A 347 2.50 0.10 13.94
N SER A 348 1.21 -0.06 14.21
CA SER A 348 0.63 -1.33 14.62
C SER A 348 -0.79 -1.52 14.10
N VAL A 349 -1.19 -2.77 13.91
CA VAL A 349 -2.59 -3.13 13.73
C VAL A 349 -3.17 -3.50 15.09
N VAL A 350 -4.25 -2.85 15.48
CA VAL A 350 -4.94 -3.04 16.75
C VAL A 350 -6.30 -3.67 16.48
N ALA A 351 -6.59 -4.76 17.19
CA ALA A 351 -7.87 -5.43 17.15
C ALA A 351 -8.72 -5.01 18.35
N ARG A 352 -9.94 -4.54 18.09
CA ARG A 352 -10.88 -4.05 19.09
C ARG A 352 -12.21 -4.80 19.10
N GLN A 353 -12.85 -4.84 20.26
CA GLN A 353 -14.21 -5.34 20.44
C GLN A 353 -14.99 -4.41 21.37
N GLY A 354 -16.05 -3.78 20.84
CA GLY A 354 -16.76 -2.71 21.55
C GLY A 354 -15.82 -1.59 21.99
N GLY A 355 -14.85 -1.22 21.14
CA GLY A 355 -13.82 -0.22 21.41
C GLY A 355 -12.67 -0.65 22.35
N ASN A 356 -12.76 -1.78 23.06
CA ASN A 356 -11.68 -2.29 23.91
C ASN A 356 -10.59 -2.98 23.08
N GLU A 357 -9.31 -2.75 23.39
CA GLU A 357 -8.18 -3.42 22.73
C GLU A 357 -8.03 -4.87 23.22
N ILE A 358 -8.02 -5.81 22.29
CA ILE A 358 -7.90 -7.25 22.57
C ILE A 358 -6.52 -7.78 22.14
N ALA A 359 -5.97 -7.23 21.06
CA ALA A 359 -4.69 -7.64 20.54
C ALA A 359 -4.02 -6.53 19.72
N ARG A 360 -2.70 -6.60 19.63
CA ARG A 360 -1.86 -5.67 18.89
C ARG A 360 -0.77 -6.40 18.13
N TRP A 361 -0.55 -5.98 16.89
CA TRP A 361 0.54 -6.47 16.05
C TRP A 361 1.39 -5.30 15.56
N LEU A 362 2.66 -5.28 15.99
CA LEU A 362 3.61 -4.25 15.57
C LEU A 362 4.08 -4.51 14.14
N LEU A 363 4.08 -3.47 13.32
CA LEU A 363 4.43 -3.55 11.91
C LEU A 363 5.92 -3.29 11.71
N ASP A 364 6.61 -4.28 11.15
CA ASP A 364 8.02 -4.19 10.81
C ASP A 364 8.29 -3.10 9.75
N ASN A 365 9.47 -2.45 9.79
CA ASN A 365 9.89 -1.43 8.82
C ASN A 365 8.92 -0.25 8.69
N THR A 366 8.35 0.22 9.81
CA THR A 366 7.46 1.38 9.80
C THR A 366 8.05 2.61 10.49
N SER A 367 9.27 2.54 11.05
CA SER A 367 9.94 3.66 11.72
C SER A 367 10.99 4.33 10.82
N VAL A 368 10.94 5.65 10.69
CA VAL A 368 11.89 6.48 9.95
C VAL A 368 12.43 7.58 10.86
N PHE A 369 13.75 7.60 11.07
CA PHE A 369 14.42 8.41 12.10
C PHE A 369 15.13 9.65 11.54
N LEU A 370 14.35 10.59 10.98
CA LEU A 370 14.86 11.78 10.26
C LEU A 370 15.88 12.64 11.02
N ASN A 371 15.82 12.65 12.36
CA ASN A 371 16.66 13.51 13.20
C ASN A 371 17.70 12.74 14.04
N GLU A 372 17.71 11.41 14.01
CA GLU A 372 18.60 10.60 14.87
C GLU A 372 19.77 9.98 14.11
N MET A 373 19.62 9.75 12.82
CA MET A 373 20.64 9.11 11.98
C MET A 373 20.49 9.55 10.51
N PRO A 374 21.45 9.23 9.64
CA PRO A 374 21.32 9.46 8.21
C PRO A 374 20.12 8.71 7.64
N VAL A 375 19.26 9.41 6.89
CA VAL A 375 18.14 8.83 6.16
C VAL A 375 18.25 9.23 4.69
N GLY A 376 18.11 8.27 3.79
CA GLY A 376 18.18 8.51 2.35
C GLY A 376 16.86 8.29 1.62
N PHE A 377 16.71 9.07 0.56
CA PHE A 377 15.57 9.04 -0.35
C PHE A 377 16.05 9.01 -1.80
N ILE A 378 15.22 8.45 -2.67
CA ILE A 378 15.35 8.55 -4.14
C ILE A 378 14.21 9.41 -4.67
N LYS A 379 14.43 10.09 -5.79
CA LYS A 379 13.37 10.87 -6.45
C LYS A 379 12.72 10.02 -7.53
N GLN A 380 11.47 9.61 -7.28
CA GLN A 380 10.70 8.75 -8.18
C GLN A 380 9.31 9.38 -8.41
N ASP A 381 8.91 9.55 -9.66
CA ASP A 381 7.60 10.10 -10.06
C ASP A 381 7.28 11.47 -9.42
N GLY A 382 8.31 12.28 -9.17
CA GLY A 382 8.20 13.58 -8.53
C GLY A 382 8.09 13.55 -6.99
N GLU A 383 8.00 12.37 -6.37
CA GLU A 383 8.03 12.18 -4.91
C GLU A 383 9.42 11.73 -4.42
N TYR A 384 9.71 11.98 -3.15
CA TYR A 384 10.92 11.48 -2.47
C TYR A 384 10.59 10.19 -1.72
N LYS A 385 10.98 9.05 -2.29
CA LYS A 385 10.73 7.71 -1.72
C LYS A 385 11.90 7.27 -0.84
N TYR A 386 11.61 6.72 0.33
CA TYR A 386 12.62 6.20 1.25
C TYR A 386 13.46 5.09 0.61
N ALA A 387 14.77 5.18 0.81
CA ALA A 387 15.76 4.27 0.25
C ALA A 387 16.57 3.51 1.31
N GLY A 388 16.63 4.02 2.54
CA GLY A 388 17.34 3.41 3.66
C GLY A 388 17.69 4.40 4.76
N GLN A 389 18.13 3.90 5.91
CA GLN A 389 18.66 4.69 7.01
C GLN A 389 19.86 3.99 7.67
N ALA A 390 20.62 4.73 8.49
CA ALA A 390 21.89 4.29 9.07
C ALA A 390 22.95 3.98 7.99
N THR A 391 23.52 2.76 8.00
CA THR A 391 24.45 2.28 6.98
C THR A 391 23.68 1.48 5.93
N PHE A 392 23.68 1.96 4.69
CA PHE A 392 22.93 1.36 3.59
C PHE A 392 23.52 1.71 2.23
N SER A 393 23.08 1.02 1.19
CA SER A 393 23.42 1.35 -0.19
C SER A 393 22.23 1.25 -1.14
N HIS A 394 22.24 2.07 -2.19
CA HIS A 394 21.19 2.10 -3.20
C HIS A 394 21.76 2.23 -4.61
N LYS A 395 20.98 1.79 -5.61
CA LYS A 395 21.35 1.82 -7.05
C LYS A 395 21.21 3.19 -7.71
N GLU A 396 20.49 4.09 -7.08
CA GLU A 396 20.19 5.43 -7.58
C GLU A 396 20.97 6.47 -6.78
N GLU A 397 20.89 7.72 -7.23
CA GLU A 397 21.36 8.89 -6.48
C GLU A 397 20.56 9.05 -5.20
N LEU A 398 21.22 9.51 -4.13
CA LEU A 398 20.61 9.57 -2.81
C LEU A 398 20.46 11.01 -2.33
N TYR A 399 19.23 11.37 -2.00
CA TYR A 399 18.86 12.58 -1.29
C TYR A 399 18.89 12.28 0.21
N LEU A 400 19.89 12.78 0.93
CA LEU A 400 20.12 12.45 2.32
C LEU A 400 19.71 13.58 3.25
N ILE A 401 19.07 13.19 4.36
CA ILE A 401 18.84 14.02 5.53
C ILE A 401 19.79 13.55 6.61
N LEU A 402 20.66 14.45 7.07
CA LEU A 402 21.63 14.18 8.12
C LEU A 402 21.33 15.01 9.38
N PRO A 403 21.45 14.43 10.58
CA PRO A 403 21.36 15.19 11.82
C PRO A 403 22.37 16.35 11.84
N LYS A 404 22.02 17.50 12.44
CA LYS A 404 22.84 18.72 12.37
C LYS A 404 24.27 18.56 12.87
N SER A 405 24.48 17.74 13.90
CA SER A 405 25.80 17.48 14.50
C SER A 405 26.64 16.50 13.69
N SER A 406 26.12 15.96 12.58
CA SER A 406 26.86 15.01 11.76
C SER A 406 27.98 15.71 10.98
N ASN A 407 29.13 15.05 10.89
CA ASN A 407 30.16 15.36 9.90
C ASN A 407 30.20 14.24 8.86
N TYR A 408 30.71 14.51 7.67
CA TYR A 408 30.89 13.46 6.66
C TYR A 408 32.19 13.66 5.87
N ASN A 409 32.76 12.54 5.44
CA ASN A 409 33.91 12.48 4.56
C ASN A 409 33.51 11.77 3.26
N ILE A 410 33.89 12.36 2.13
CA ILE A 410 33.68 11.78 0.80
C ILE A 410 34.78 10.75 0.54
N ILE A 411 34.38 9.51 0.25
CA ILE A 411 35.28 8.43 -0.11
C ILE A 411 35.49 8.40 -1.62
N ASN A 412 34.39 8.53 -2.38
CA ASN A 412 34.41 8.69 -3.83
C ASN A 412 33.15 9.44 -4.31
N GLY A 413 33.24 9.99 -5.52
CA GLY A 413 32.14 10.73 -6.13
C GLY A 413 31.98 12.14 -5.58
N GLU A 414 30.77 12.68 -5.66
CA GLU A 414 30.46 14.08 -5.38
C GLU A 414 29.28 14.22 -4.42
N VAL A 415 29.34 15.28 -3.60
CA VAL A 415 28.25 15.70 -2.72
C VAL A 415 27.90 17.13 -3.06
N SER A 416 26.63 17.38 -3.35
CA SER A 416 26.11 18.73 -3.58
C SER A 416 25.04 19.07 -2.55
N SER A 417 24.76 20.35 -2.38
CA SER A 417 23.63 20.79 -1.55
C SER A 417 22.33 20.41 -2.25
N TRP A 418 21.42 19.82 -1.49
CA TRP A 418 20.05 19.57 -1.95
C TRP A 418 19.13 20.62 -1.30
N PRO A 419 18.67 21.64 -2.06
CA PRO A 419 18.03 22.81 -1.45
C PRO A 419 16.51 22.68 -1.39
N GLN A 420 15.91 23.35 -0.40
CA GLN A 420 14.93 24.43 -0.62
C GLN A 420 14.78 25.27 0.66
N ASN A 421 14.17 26.47 0.56
CA ASN A 421 13.95 27.50 1.59
C ASN A 421 13.44 26.96 2.94
N ILE A 422 14.33 26.35 3.69
CA ILE A 422 14.05 25.66 4.92
C ILE A 422 14.86 26.40 5.98
N HIS A 423 14.17 27.05 6.92
CA HIS A 423 14.78 27.83 8.00
C HIS A 423 15.98 27.10 8.63
N SER A 424 17.00 27.87 9.02
CA SER A 424 18.29 27.46 9.59
C SER A 424 18.24 26.59 10.86
N SER A 425 17.05 26.22 11.33
CA SER A 425 16.81 25.31 12.45
C SER A 425 16.66 23.83 12.03
N LYS A 426 16.83 23.45 10.76
CA LYS A 426 16.56 22.09 10.22
C LYS A 426 17.83 21.25 9.95
N PRO A 427 17.74 19.91 9.76
CA PRO A 427 18.85 19.00 9.45
C PRO A 427 19.65 19.40 8.19
N ASN A 428 20.82 18.77 7.99
CA ASN A 428 21.65 18.99 6.79
C ASN A 428 21.10 18.16 5.62
N PHE A 429 20.86 18.80 4.47
CA PHE A 429 20.32 18.16 3.26
C PHE A 429 21.41 18.08 2.19
N ILE A 430 21.73 16.88 1.75
CA ILE A 430 22.76 16.66 0.72
C ILE A 430 22.25 15.72 -0.38
N LEU A 431 22.73 15.95 -1.60
CA LEU A 431 22.59 15.01 -2.70
C LEU A 431 23.93 14.28 -2.88
N LEU A 432 23.87 12.95 -2.83
CA LEU A 432 25.01 12.05 -2.92
C LEU A 432 25.03 11.31 -4.27
N GLN A 433 26.17 11.39 -4.95
CA GLN A 433 26.55 10.61 -6.13
C GLN A 433 27.93 9.98 -5.87
N GLY A 434 27.98 8.77 -5.33
CA GLY A 434 29.18 8.12 -4.82
C GLY A 434 29.00 7.59 -3.39
N GLU A 435 30.09 7.62 -2.63
CA GLU A 435 30.21 7.01 -1.31
C GLU A 435 30.72 7.99 -0.26
N ILE A 436 30.03 8.03 0.88
CA ILE A 436 30.42 8.83 2.05
C ILE A 436 30.46 8.00 3.32
N VAL A 437 31.28 8.46 4.26
CA VAL A 437 31.27 8.01 5.65
C VAL A 437 30.82 9.18 6.51
N ILE A 438 29.75 8.98 7.28
CA ILE A 438 29.14 9.99 8.15
C ILE A 438 29.49 9.63 9.59
N THR A 439 29.93 10.60 10.37
CA THR A 439 30.17 10.47 11.82
C THR A 439 29.17 11.30 12.60
N LEU A 440 28.59 10.71 13.63
CA LEU A 440 27.61 11.32 14.53
C LEU A 440 27.83 10.78 15.93
N ASP A 441 28.29 11.62 16.84
CA ASP A 441 28.73 11.18 18.17
C ASP A 441 29.79 10.06 18.03
N ASP A 442 29.59 8.92 18.69
CA ASP A 442 30.43 7.72 18.59
C ASP A 442 30.03 6.76 17.45
N ASP A 443 29.06 7.14 16.60
CA ASP A 443 28.57 6.33 15.50
C ASP A 443 29.18 6.72 14.16
N LYS A 444 29.40 5.68 13.35
CA LYS A 444 29.94 5.78 12.00
C LYS A 444 28.98 5.09 11.05
N TYR A 445 28.50 5.82 10.05
CA TYR A 445 27.61 5.30 9.01
C TYR A 445 28.30 5.32 7.67
N ARG A 446 28.07 4.30 6.85
CA ARG A 446 28.57 4.26 5.48
C ARG A 446 27.41 4.22 4.50
N VAL A 447 27.36 5.20 3.60
CA VAL A 447 26.26 5.34 2.64
C VAL A 447 26.82 5.33 1.23
N LYS A 448 26.26 4.49 0.37
CA LYS A 448 26.66 4.36 -1.05
C LYS A 448 25.46 4.57 -1.97
N SER A 449 25.58 5.51 -2.89
CA SER A 449 24.65 5.69 -4.01
C SER A 449 25.25 5.10 -5.29
N LEU A 450 24.43 4.91 -6.31
CA LEU A 450 24.86 4.36 -7.61
C LEU A 450 25.59 3.00 -7.49
N ASN A 451 25.26 2.23 -6.47
CA ASN A 451 25.87 0.92 -6.22
C ASN A 451 25.28 -0.16 -7.14
N THR A 452 25.97 -1.28 -7.33
CA THR A 452 25.48 -2.40 -8.17
C THR A 452 24.25 -3.10 -7.56
N SER A 453 24.10 -3.02 -6.24
CA SER A 453 22.99 -3.61 -5.47
C SER A 453 22.46 -2.63 -4.43
N THR A 454 21.18 -2.78 -4.09
CA THR A 454 20.56 -2.12 -2.94
C THR A 454 20.79 -3.03 -1.73
N ALA A 455 21.32 -2.48 -0.64
CA ALA A 455 21.52 -3.22 0.60
C ALA A 455 21.05 -2.40 1.80
N GLU A 456 19.99 -2.88 2.44
CA GLU A 456 19.50 -2.45 3.75
C GLU A 456 19.18 -3.73 4.54
N LEU A 457 19.65 -3.84 5.78
CA LEU A 457 19.65 -5.10 6.53
C LEU A 457 18.29 -5.47 7.15
N GLY A 458 17.32 -4.56 7.15
CA GLY A 458 15.97 -4.82 7.67
C GLY A 458 15.98 -5.39 9.10
N LEU A 459 16.43 -4.60 10.07
CA LEU A 459 16.57 -4.99 11.47
C LEU A 459 15.44 -4.41 12.33
N ASN A 460 14.88 -5.22 13.22
CA ASN A 460 13.91 -4.75 14.23
C ASN A 460 14.22 -5.27 15.63
N LEU A 461 13.80 -4.49 16.63
CA LEU A 461 13.80 -4.87 18.03
C LEU A 461 12.48 -5.53 18.43
N PHE A 462 12.55 -6.48 19.35
CA PHE A 462 11.40 -7.11 19.97
C PHE A 462 11.69 -7.47 21.44
N GLY A 463 10.65 -7.48 22.26
CA GLY A 463 10.71 -7.75 23.68
C GLY A 463 9.41 -7.35 24.36
N ASP A 464 9.33 -7.60 25.67
CA ASP A 464 8.20 -7.14 26.47
C ASP A 464 8.28 -5.62 26.60
N MET A 465 7.17 -4.92 26.35
CA MET A 465 7.09 -3.46 26.36
C MET A 465 5.99 -2.97 27.29
N ILE A 466 6.15 -1.73 27.76
CA ILE A 466 5.04 -1.00 28.35
C ILE A 466 4.00 -0.70 27.26
N THR A 467 2.72 -0.87 27.61
CA THR A 467 1.57 -0.64 26.72
C THR A 467 1.07 0.81 26.70
N TYR A 468 1.58 1.64 27.61
CA TYR A 468 1.29 3.08 27.68
C TYR A 468 2.18 3.87 26.71
N ASP A 469 1.74 5.08 26.37
CA ASP A 469 2.58 6.01 25.60
C ASP A 469 3.80 6.42 26.44
N THR A 470 4.99 6.28 25.87
CA THR A 470 6.25 6.61 26.55
C THR A 470 7.12 7.54 25.73
N GLU A 471 8.04 8.21 26.42
CA GLU A 471 9.17 8.89 25.80
C GLU A 471 10.46 8.32 26.41
N PRO A 472 11.34 7.65 25.62
CA PRO A 472 11.25 7.40 24.18
C PRO A 472 10.03 6.56 23.76
N SER A 473 9.65 6.62 22.48
CA SER A 473 8.42 5.99 21.94
C SER A 473 8.34 4.47 22.10
N ALA A 474 9.45 3.81 22.39
CA ALA A 474 9.50 2.39 22.75
C ALA A 474 10.20 2.21 24.09
N THR A 475 9.47 1.72 25.10
CA THR A 475 10.02 1.37 26.41
C THR A 475 9.88 -0.13 26.66
N TYR A 476 11.01 -0.81 26.83
CA TYR A 476 11.09 -2.25 27.08
C TYR A 476 11.27 -2.57 28.57
N LEU A 477 10.71 -3.72 28.97
CA LEU A 477 10.90 -4.34 30.27
C LEU A 477 12.09 -5.31 30.18
N GLY A 478 13.27 -4.82 30.52
CA GLY A 478 14.54 -5.47 30.25
C GLY A 478 15.07 -5.15 28.85
N LEU A 479 16.25 -5.70 28.53
CA LEU A 479 16.90 -5.43 27.26
C LEU A 479 16.17 -6.14 26.10
N PRO A 480 15.80 -5.43 25.01
CA PRO A 480 15.20 -6.06 23.85
C PRO A 480 16.20 -6.96 23.12
N LYS A 481 15.65 -7.86 22.30
CA LYS A 481 16.40 -8.64 21.32
C LYS A 481 16.21 -8.03 19.94
N TYR A 482 17.10 -8.36 19.01
CA TYR A 482 16.96 -7.97 17.60
C TYR A 482 16.74 -9.18 16.70
N ARG A 483 16.12 -8.95 15.54
CA ARG A 483 15.96 -9.95 14.47
C ARG A 483 16.12 -9.30 13.10
N PHE A 484 16.59 -10.08 12.14
CA PHE A 484 16.49 -9.74 10.72
C PHE A 484 15.09 -10.05 10.23
N ILE A 485 14.52 -9.16 9.42
CA ILE A 485 13.20 -9.35 8.79
C ILE A 485 13.31 -10.39 7.67
N ASP A 486 14.42 -10.37 6.94
CA ASP A 486 14.77 -11.41 5.99
C ASP A 486 15.76 -12.39 6.62
N SER A 487 15.32 -13.61 6.87
CA SER A 487 16.12 -14.65 7.53
C SER A 487 17.40 -14.99 6.77
N ASP A 488 17.40 -14.81 5.45
CA ASP A 488 18.56 -15.14 4.61
C ASP A 488 19.74 -14.19 4.86
N LEU A 489 19.48 -12.97 5.34
CA LEU A 489 20.52 -11.99 5.71
C LEU A 489 21.18 -12.29 7.07
N SER A 490 20.62 -13.19 7.88
CA SER A 490 21.12 -13.43 9.24
C SER A 490 22.46 -14.19 9.29
N LEU A 491 22.81 -14.95 8.25
CA LEU A 491 23.95 -15.85 8.26
C LEU A 491 25.30 -15.15 8.03
N ASP A 492 25.29 -13.97 7.41
CA ASP A 492 26.51 -13.28 6.95
C ASP A 492 26.96 -12.15 7.89
N HIS A 493 26.20 -11.84 8.94
CA HIS A 493 26.43 -10.66 9.77
C HIS A 493 26.60 -10.99 11.25
N VAL A 494 27.82 -10.84 11.76
CA VAL A 494 28.10 -10.80 13.21
C VAL A 494 27.95 -9.36 13.69
N LEU A 495 26.95 -9.12 14.55
CA LEU A 495 26.63 -7.80 15.08
C LEU A 495 26.96 -7.72 16.57
N THR A 496 27.52 -6.58 16.98
CA THR A 496 27.79 -6.25 18.37
C THR A 496 26.77 -5.23 18.86
N GLU A 497 26.20 -5.48 20.05
CA GLU A 497 25.22 -4.60 20.71
C GLU A 497 25.93 -3.50 21.49
N TYR A 498 25.53 -2.25 21.26
CA TYR A 498 26.01 -1.07 21.95
C TYR A 498 24.85 -0.35 22.66
N ILE A 499 25.13 0.18 23.84
CA ILE A 499 24.21 0.97 24.66
C ILE A 499 24.90 2.30 24.97
N SER A 500 24.33 3.40 24.47
CA SER A 500 24.82 4.76 24.68
C SER A 500 26.32 4.91 24.41
N GLY A 501 26.79 4.32 23.32
CA GLY A 501 28.18 4.39 22.84
C GLY A 501 29.09 3.26 23.34
N GLN A 502 28.72 2.53 24.39
CA GLN A 502 29.55 1.48 24.99
C GLN A 502 29.10 0.07 24.59
N PRO A 503 30.04 -0.90 24.40
CA PRO A 503 29.68 -2.29 24.18
C PRO A 503 28.89 -2.84 25.36
N LYS A 504 27.77 -3.53 25.09
CA LYS A 504 26.94 -4.13 26.13
C LYS A 504 27.72 -5.03 27.10
N SER A 505 28.76 -5.70 26.61
CA SER A 505 29.61 -6.60 27.42
C SER A 505 30.39 -5.89 28.53
N GLU A 506 30.57 -4.57 28.43
CA GLU A 506 31.33 -3.75 29.38
C GLU A 506 30.43 -3.10 30.43
N LEU A 507 29.11 -3.19 30.27
CA LEU A 507 28.12 -2.53 31.12
C LEU A 507 27.58 -3.46 32.20
N MET A 508 27.41 -2.92 33.40
CA MET A 508 26.71 -3.58 34.48
C MET A 508 25.20 -3.47 34.29
N LEU A 509 24.45 -4.46 34.82
CA LEU A 509 23.00 -4.55 34.63
C LEU A 509 22.23 -3.25 34.99
N HIS A 510 22.65 -2.56 36.04
CA HIS A 510 21.97 -1.35 36.51
C HIS A 510 22.21 -0.13 35.60
N GLU A 511 23.32 -0.09 34.88
CA GLU A 511 23.69 0.97 33.94
C GLU A 511 22.88 0.90 32.64
N LEU A 512 22.26 -0.26 32.36
CA LEU A 512 21.41 -0.47 31.20
C LEU A 512 20.06 0.25 31.32
N TYR A 513 19.59 0.59 32.52
CA TYR A 513 18.24 1.13 32.71
C TYR A 513 18.18 2.64 32.49
N GLY A 514 16.99 3.15 32.17
CA GLY A 514 16.71 4.55 31.84
C GLY A 514 16.52 4.77 30.34
N ARG A 515 16.59 6.02 29.90
CA ARG A 515 16.64 6.33 28.46
C ARG A 515 18.02 5.99 27.92
N GLN A 516 18.06 5.15 26.89
CA GLN A 516 19.28 4.67 26.27
C GLN A 516 19.23 4.80 24.76
N THR A 517 20.40 4.85 24.12
CA THR A 517 20.53 4.68 22.67
C THR A 517 21.02 3.27 22.39
N PHE A 518 20.19 2.44 21.77
CA PHE A 518 20.57 1.09 21.35
C PHE A 518 21.13 1.13 19.93
N ALA A 519 22.28 0.52 19.70
CA ALA A 519 22.88 0.42 18.38
C ALA A 519 23.43 -0.98 18.08
N LEU A 520 23.39 -1.37 16.80
CA LEU A 520 24.04 -2.58 16.30
C LEU A 520 25.15 -2.17 15.33
N LYS A 521 26.37 -2.60 15.63
CA LYS A 521 27.54 -2.32 14.80
C LYS A 521 28.10 -3.60 14.18
N ASN A 522 28.61 -3.50 12.95
CA ASN A 522 29.35 -4.58 12.31
C ASN A 522 30.81 -4.64 12.82
N GLN A 523 31.57 -5.61 12.33
CA GLN A 523 33.00 -5.80 12.66
C GLN A 523 33.89 -4.62 12.23
N HIS A 524 33.44 -3.76 11.32
CA HIS A 524 34.15 -2.55 10.89
C HIS A 524 33.79 -1.29 11.71
N GLY A 525 32.98 -1.46 12.77
CA GLY A 525 32.49 -0.38 13.61
C GLY A 525 31.43 0.50 12.96
N GLU A 526 30.86 0.06 11.84
CA GLU A 526 29.78 0.79 11.15
C GLU A 526 28.43 0.46 11.80
N THR A 527 27.65 1.49 12.09
CA THR A 527 26.34 1.40 12.72
C THR A 527 25.28 1.03 11.68
N LEU A 528 24.69 -0.15 11.84
CA LEU A 528 23.68 -0.72 10.94
C LEU A 528 22.25 -0.49 11.44
N PHE A 529 22.09 -0.26 12.73
CA PHE A 529 20.83 0.06 13.39
C PHE A 529 21.11 0.97 14.57
N ARG A 530 20.28 1.99 14.79
CA ARG A 530 20.30 2.85 15.97
C ARG A 530 18.86 3.19 16.35
N LYS A 531 18.52 3.21 17.63
CA LYS A 531 17.20 3.62 18.12
C LYS A 531 17.28 4.11 19.57
N ARG A 532 16.63 5.21 19.89
CA ARG A 532 16.39 5.60 21.29
C ARG A 532 15.29 4.74 21.90
N ILE A 533 15.57 4.15 23.06
CA ILE A 533 14.66 3.25 23.78
C ILE A 533 14.64 3.58 25.27
N GLY A 534 13.51 3.36 25.92
CA GLY A 534 13.43 3.28 27.38
C GLY A 534 13.71 1.85 27.83
N LEU A 535 14.50 1.68 28.89
CA LEU A 535 14.76 0.39 29.52
C LEU A 535 14.38 0.44 31.00
N LEU A 536 13.36 -0.31 31.39
CA LEU A 536 13.02 -0.54 32.80
C LEU A 536 13.46 -1.93 33.25
N PRO A 537 13.65 -2.15 34.56
CA PRO A 537 13.88 -3.49 35.09
C PRO A 537 12.80 -4.49 34.68
N PRO A 538 13.16 -5.76 34.43
CA PRO A 538 12.18 -6.79 34.10
C PRO A 538 11.21 -7.00 35.27
N GLY A 539 9.93 -7.18 34.95
CA GLY A 539 8.87 -7.42 35.93
C GLY A 539 8.27 -6.17 36.57
N VAL A 540 8.68 -4.96 36.15
CA VAL A 540 7.96 -3.73 36.52
C VAL A 540 6.51 -3.81 36.01
N LYS A 541 5.56 -3.59 36.92
CA LYS A 541 4.13 -3.45 36.57
C LYS A 541 3.62 -2.14 37.11
N ILE A 542 2.82 -1.45 36.31
CA ILE A 542 2.19 -0.18 36.68
C ILE A 542 0.69 -0.40 36.62
N SER A 543 0.02 -0.12 37.72
CA SER A 543 -1.43 -0.22 37.85
C SER A 543 -1.95 1.05 38.50
N THR A 544 -3.09 1.56 38.04
CA THR A 544 -3.72 2.74 38.64
C THR A 544 -5.00 2.37 39.37
N LYS A 545 -5.41 3.18 40.35
CA LYS A 545 -6.60 2.98 41.17
C LYS A 545 -7.26 4.32 41.48
N ALA A 546 -8.56 4.46 41.19
CA ALA A 546 -9.29 5.69 41.49
C ALA A 546 -9.45 5.89 43.00
N GLY A 547 -9.37 7.14 43.47
CA GLY A 547 -9.67 7.51 44.85
C GLY A 547 -11.16 7.73 45.08
N ILE A 548 -11.54 7.88 46.35
CA ILE A 548 -12.94 8.15 46.76
C ILE A 548 -13.37 9.57 46.36
N GLN A 549 -12.46 10.54 46.45
CA GLN A 549 -12.73 11.93 46.08
C GLN A 549 -12.33 12.21 44.62
N ILE A 550 -13.08 13.12 43.99
CA ILE A 550 -12.77 13.64 42.66
C ILE A 550 -11.40 14.34 42.73
N GLY A 551 -10.43 13.85 41.97
CA GLY A 551 -9.05 14.36 41.99
C GLY A 551 -8.11 13.67 42.98
N GLN A 552 -8.52 12.55 43.57
CA GLN A 552 -7.62 11.63 44.25
C GLN A 552 -7.52 10.31 43.49
N GLY A 553 -6.37 9.67 43.58
CA GLY A 553 -6.13 8.35 43.01
C GLY A 553 -4.76 7.81 43.41
N GLU A 554 -4.44 6.61 42.99
CA GLU A 554 -3.19 5.94 43.31
C GLU A 554 -2.55 5.34 42.06
N ILE A 555 -1.23 5.36 42.02
CA ILE A 555 -0.43 4.60 41.06
C ILE A 555 0.39 3.60 41.86
N ASN A 556 0.13 2.31 41.63
CA ASN A 556 0.87 1.22 42.22
C ASN A 556 1.92 0.73 41.22
N ILE A 557 3.17 0.67 41.67
CA ILE A 557 4.31 0.26 40.87
C ILE A 557 4.94 -0.93 41.56
N THR A 558 4.73 -2.12 41.02
CA THR A 558 5.35 -3.36 41.50
C THR A 558 6.74 -3.49 40.89
N THR A 559 7.76 -3.63 41.74
CA THR A 559 9.16 -3.76 41.30
C THR A 559 10.04 -4.28 42.42
N LYS A 560 11.07 -5.05 42.06
CA LYS A 560 12.14 -5.46 43.00
C LYS A 560 13.26 -4.42 43.10
N ASN A 561 13.27 -3.44 42.20
CA ASN A 561 14.33 -2.45 42.07
C ASN A 561 13.90 -1.13 42.70
N LYS A 562 14.76 -0.54 43.52
CA LYS A 562 14.55 0.82 44.03
C LYS A 562 14.74 1.82 42.89
N MET A 563 13.72 2.63 42.65
CA MET A 563 13.70 3.66 41.60
C MET A 563 13.17 4.98 42.19
N ILE A 564 13.42 6.08 41.48
CA ILE A 564 12.94 7.41 41.83
C ILE A 564 11.77 7.76 40.92
N TYR A 565 10.76 8.41 41.49
CA TYR A 565 9.51 8.76 40.81
C TYR A 565 9.24 10.25 40.93
N SER A 566 8.75 10.85 39.86
CA SER A 566 8.19 12.20 39.89
C SER A 566 7.01 12.30 38.94
N ILE A 567 6.16 13.31 39.16
CA ILE A 567 5.03 13.64 38.29
C ILE A 567 5.28 15.04 37.75
N SER A 568 5.27 15.18 36.43
CA SER A 568 5.52 16.46 35.74
C SER A 568 4.25 17.15 35.25
N THR A 569 3.08 16.63 35.61
CA THR A 569 1.78 17.19 35.22
C THR A 569 1.35 18.31 36.15
N ASP A 570 1.02 19.44 35.56
CA ASP A 570 0.56 20.63 36.29
C ASP A 570 -0.63 20.31 37.20
N ARG A 571 -0.61 20.90 38.40
CA ARG A 571 -1.65 20.76 39.45
C ARG A 571 -1.79 19.36 40.06
N VAL A 572 -0.97 18.40 39.67
CA VAL A 572 -0.95 17.05 40.28
C VAL A 572 0.23 16.95 41.24
N THR A 573 -0.08 16.61 42.49
CA THR A 573 0.91 16.31 43.54
C THR A 573 0.79 14.86 43.96
N PHE A 574 1.84 14.31 44.59
CA PHE A 574 1.77 12.95 45.12
C PHE A 574 2.55 12.78 46.42
N ILE A 575 2.14 11.78 47.19
CA ILE A 575 2.86 11.26 48.35
C ILE A 575 3.28 9.82 48.05
N LYS A 576 4.57 9.53 48.19
CA LYS A 576 5.12 8.19 48.01
C LYS A 576 4.97 7.37 49.29
N LYS A 577 4.44 6.14 49.18
CA LYS A 577 4.44 5.12 50.24
C LYS A 577 5.11 3.84 49.72
N ASP A 578 6.07 3.31 50.47
CA ASP A 578 6.66 2.01 50.14
C ASP A 578 5.67 0.88 50.51
N THR A 579 5.64 -0.17 49.70
CA THR A 579 4.80 -1.37 49.88
C THR A 579 5.68 -2.62 49.83
N PRO A 580 5.23 -3.81 50.29
CA PRO A 580 6.04 -5.02 50.27
C PRO A 580 6.60 -5.38 48.88
N ASP A 581 5.82 -5.13 47.83
CA ASP A 581 6.15 -5.52 46.45
C ASP A 581 6.56 -4.33 45.56
N GLY A 582 6.75 -3.13 46.12
CA GLY A 582 7.10 -1.94 45.35
C GLY A 582 6.67 -0.63 46.02
N VAL A 583 5.98 0.24 45.28
CA VAL A 583 5.62 1.60 45.74
C VAL A 583 4.20 1.98 45.33
N CYS A 584 3.49 2.68 46.22
CA CYS A 584 2.22 3.33 45.95
C CYS A 584 2.42 4.86 45.93
N LEU A 585 2.04 5.52 44.84
CA LEU A 585 2.02 6.97 44.71
C LEU A 585 0.58 7.46 44.88
N GLN A 586 0.29 8.08 46.01
CA GLN A 586 -1.03 8.64 46.29
C GLN A 586 -1.13 10.04 45.70
N LEU A 587 -2.00 10.23 44.73
CA LEU A 587 -2.17 11.44 43.94
C LEU A 587 -3.22 12.37 44.56
N SER A 588 -2.99 13.67 44.39
CA SER A 588 -3.96 14.73 44.65
C SER A 588 -3.87 15.79 43.55
N CYS A 589 -5.01 16.11 42.92
CA CYS A 589 -5.11 17.15 41.90
C CYS A 589 -5.84 18.38 42.44
N ASP A 590 -5.28 19.56 42.19
CA ASP A 590 -5.95 20.84 42.44
C ASP A 590 -6.87 21.19 41.25
N GLY A 591 -8.18 21.28 41.51
CA GLY A 591 -9.20 21.53 40.50
C GLY A 591 -9.61 20.30 39.67
N LEU A 592 -9.99 20.53 38.41
CA LEU A 592 -10.44 19.46 37.52
C LEU A 592 -9.26 18.56 37.10
N PRO A 593 -9.35 17.24 37.32
CA PRO A 593 -8.27 16.33 36.95
C PRO A 593 -8.04 16.29 35.43
N PRO A 594 -6.78 16.21 34.99
CA PRO A 594 -6.45 16.09 33.57
C PRO A 594 -6.92 14.76 32.99
N SER A 595 -6.90 14.63 31.66
CA SER A 595 -7.15 13.36 30.96
C SER A 595 -6.05 12.33 31.23
N GLU A 596 -4.80 12.81 31.22
CA GLU A 596 -3.60 12.04 31.42
C GLU A 596 -2.63 12.75 32.37
N LEU A 597 -1.74 11.99 32.98
CA LEU A 597 -0.59 12.48 33.73
C LEU A 597 0.70 11.84 33.21
N THR A 598 1.82 12.52 33.42
CA THR A 598 3.15 12.05 33.02
C THR A 598 3.91 11.60 34.27
N LEU A 599 4.07 10.28 34.42
CA LEU A 599 4.92 9.66 35.41
C LEU A 599 6.34 9.58 34.87
N SER A 600 7.29 10.15 35.62
CA SER A 600 8.73 10.01 35.34
C SER A 600 9.31 8.93 36.25
N ILE A 601 9.92 7.91 35.65
CA ILE A 601 10.64 6.85 36.37
C ILE A 601 12.13 7.01 36.08
N THR A 602 12.91 7.22 37.13
CA THR A 602 14.38 7.25 37.09
C THR A 602 14.91 5.97 37.74
N PRO A 603 15.36 4.98 36.96
CA PRO A 603 15.70 3.66 37.49
C PRO A 603 16.89 3.63 38.45
N ASN A 604 17.85 4.55 38.28
CA ASN A 604 18.98 4.77 39.16
C ASN A 604 19.40 6.25 39.12
N LEU A 605 20.22 6.71 40.08
CA LEU A 605 20.61 8.12 40.22
C LEU A 605 21.31 8.73 39.00
N MET A 606 21.97 7.92 38.18
CA MET A 606 22.73 8.37 37.00
C MET A 606 21.91 8.24 35.71
N ALA A 607 20.74 7.59 35.76
CA ALA A 607 19.91 7.33 34.59
C ALA A 607 19.05 8.54 34.21
N THR A 608 18.95 8.79 32.92
CA THR A 608 17.96 9.72 32.38
C THR A 608 16.54 9.15 32.59
N PRO A 609 15.58 9.93 33.12
CA PRO A 609 14.22 9.47 33.43
C PRO A 609 13.46 9.03 32.18
N ILE A 610 12.67 7.96 32.29
CA ILE A 610 11.68 7.57 31.28
C ILE A 610 10.35 8.23 31.64
N HIS A 611 9.69 8.85 30.66
CA HIS A 611 8.37 9.46 30.87
C HIS A 611 7.30 8.53 30.33
N ILE A 612 6.26 8.29 31.12
CA ILE A 612 5.14 7.40 30.82
C ILE A 612 3.86 8.20 31.00
N LYS A 613 3.04 8.30 29.96
CA LYS A 613 1.72 8.93 30.03
C LYS A 613 0.69 7.90 30.50
N LEU A 614 0.01 8.23 31.59
CA LEU A 614 -0.99 7.38 32.22
C LEU A 614 -2.32 8.12 32.26
N PRO A 615 -3.47 7.46 32.05
CA PRO A 615 -4.77 8.05 32.34
C PRO A 615 -4.82 8.47 33.80
N TYR A 616 -5.33 9.68 34.09
CA TYR A 616 -5.48 10.12 35.47
C TYR A 616 -6.51 9.21 36.20
N PRO A 617 -6.14 8.54 37.31
CA PRO A 617 -7.06 7.63 37.99
C PRO A 617 -8.13 8.40 38.76
N ARG A 618 -9.35 8.44 38.22
CA ARG A 618 -10.51 9.11 38.83
C ARG A 618 -11.76 8.26 38.65
N GLN A 619 -12.65 8.21 39.63
CA GLN A 619 -13.86 7.39 39.54
C GLN A 619 -14.85 7.93 38.49
N GLY A 620 -15.49 7.02 37.75
CA GLY A 620 -16.57 7.34 36.82
C GLY A 620 -16.16 7.21 35.36
N ALA A 621 -16.82 7.98 34.50
CA ALA A 621 -16.65 7.89 33.06
C ALA A 621 -16.47 9.26 32.41
N PHE A 622 -15.51 9.34 31.50
CA PHE A 622 -15.08 10.60 30.94
C PHE A 622 -14.75 10.45 29.47
N VAL A 623 -15.16 11.42 28.67
CA VAL A 623 -15.02 11.37 27.23
C VAL A 623 -14.09 12.46 26.76
N PHE A 624 -13.14 12.09 25.92
CA PHE A 624 -12.14 12.98 25.35
C PHE A 624 -12.11 12.87 23.83
N ASP A 625 -11.75 13.97 23.18
CA ASP A 625 -11.47 13.99 21.75
C ASP A 625 -10.08 13.44 21.42
N ALA A 626 -9.71 13.47 20.13
CA ALA A 626 -8.43 12.98 19.63
C ALA A 626 -7.19 13.75 20.12
N ILE A 627 -7.37 14.94 20.72
CA ILE A 627 -6.29 15.77 21.30
C ILE A 627 -6.27 15.69 22.83
N GLY A 628 -7.22 14.98 23.46
CA GLY A 628 -7.27 14.75 24.90
C GLY A 628 -8.09 15.79 25.68
N GLU A 629 -8.82 16.66 24.98
CA GLU A 629 -9.72 17.65 25.57
C GLU A 629 -11.11 17.05 25.79
N PRO A 630 -11.91 17.56 26.75
CA PRO A 630 -13.28 17.09 26.97
C PRO A 630 -14.13 17.16 25.70
N LEU A 631 -14.73 16.03 25.31
CA LEU A 631 -15.48 15.92 24.07
C LEU A 631 -16.75 16.81 24.10
N LYS A 632 -17.05 17.46 22.97
CA LYS A 632 -18.26 18.29 22.82
C LYS A 632 -19.53 17.42 22.88
N LYS A 633 -20.65 18.04 23.28
CA LYS A 633 -21.96 17.35 23.35
C LYS A 633 -22.54 16.97 21.99
N HIS A 634 -22.28 17.77 20.96
CA HIS A 634 -22.72 17.50 19.58
C HIS A 634 -21.49 17.35 18.70
N LEU A 635 -21.49 16.32 17.87
CA LEU A 635 -20.33 15.84 17.13
C LEU A 635 -20.77 15.39 15.74
N SER A 636 -19.88 15.52 14.76
CA SER A 636 -19.99 14.79 13.51
C SER A 636 -19.45 13.36 13.68
N ILE A 637 -19.83 12.47 12.76
CA ILE A 637 -19.34 11.07 12.77
C ILE A 637 -17.81 11.01 12.63
N ASP A 638 -17.21 11.96 11.92
CA ASP A 638 -15.76 11.99 11.71
C ASP A 638 -15.00 12.44 12.97
N ASP A 639 -15.63 13.22 13.85
CA ASP A 639 -15.07 13.60 15.16
C ASP A 639 -14.91 12.39 16.10
N LEU A 640 -15.55 11.25 15.81
CA LEU A 640 -15.37 10.02 16.59
C LEU A 640 -13.99 9.40 16.40
N LEU A 641 -13.30 9.67 15.29
CA LEU A 641 -11.98 9.11 15.03
C LEU A 641 -10.94 9.68 16.02
N GLY A 642 -10.36 8.79 16.83
CA GLY A 642 -9.41 9.15 17.87
C GLY A 642 -10.06 9.57 19.20
N SER A 643 -11.38 9.76 19.25
CA SER A 643 -12.12 10.06 20.48
C SER A 643 -12.21 8.84 21.40
N ARG A 644 -12.09 9.05 22.71
CA ARG A 644 -11.95 7.99 23.71
C ARG A 644 -12.89 8.20 24.90
N LEU A 645 -13.50 7.11 25.35
CA LEU A 645 -14.23 7.02 26.61
C LEU A 645 -13.37 6.27 27.64
N HIS A 646 -13.01 6.97 28.72
CA HIS A 646 -12.24 6.41 29.83
C HIS A 646 -13.20 6.01 30.94
N LEU A 647 -13.21 4.74 31.30
CA LEU A 647 -14.03 4.17 32.35
C LEU A 647 -13.17 3.72 33.53
N PHE A 648 -13.56 4.14 34.73
CA PHE A 648 -12.86 3.81 35.96
C PHE A 648 -13.83 3.28 37.01
N ALA A 649 -13.54 2.11 37.56
CA ALA A 649 -14.29 1.58 38.68
C ALA A 649 -13.90 2.28 40.01
N SER A 650 -14.75 2.10 41.02
CA SER A 650 -14.44 2.47 42.41
C SER A 650 -13.27 1.65 42.94
N ALA A 651 -12.54 2.21 43.91
CA ALA A 651 -11.40 1.62 44.60
C ALA A 651 -11.62 0.20 45.16
N GLU A 652 -12.87 -0.21 45.40
CA GLU A 652 -13.17 -1.42 46.19
C GLU A 652 -13.91 -2.50 45.40
N CYS A 653 -14.47 -2.20 44.23
CA CYS A 653 -15.35 -3.10 43.49
C CYS A 653 -15.21 -2.94 41.97
N SER A 654 -15.41 -4.03 41.22
CA SER A 654 -15.60 -3.94 39.77
C SER A 654 -16.92 -3.25 39.47
N ALA A 655 -16.93 -2.28 38.56
CA ALA A 655 -18.14 -1.58 38.15
C ALA A 655 -18.65 -2.07 36.79
N ASN A 656 -19.96 -2.01 36.60
CA ASN A 656 -20.59 -2.27 35.31
C ASN A 656 -21.00 -0.94 34.68
N PHE A 657 -20.46 -0.67 33.49
CA PHE A 657 -20.82 0.44 32.64
C PHE A 657 -21.62 -0.08 31.45
N GLU A 658 -22.58 0.71 31.02
CA GLU A 658 -23.41 0.41 29.87
C GLU A 658 -23.47 1.62 28.95
N ILE A 659 -23.29 1.39 27.65
CA ILE A 659 -23.42 2.39 26.60
C ILE A 659 -24.62 1.98 25.75
N ASP A 660 -25.62 2.85 25.71
CA ASP A 660 -26.72 2.74 24.77
C ASP A 660 -26.56 3.78 23.66
N ILE A 661 -26.70 3.35 22.41
CA ILE A 661 -26.63 4.19 21.23
C ILE A 661 -28.02 4.17 20.61
N VAL A 662 -28.72 5.30 20.63
CA VAL A 662 -30.16 5.37 20.37
C VAL A 662 -30.45 6.37 19.26
N LEU A 663 -31.25 5.97 18.27
CA LEU A 663 -31.75 6.91 17.26
C LEU A 663 -32.81 7.83 17.87
N GLU A 664 -32.60 9.15 17.80
CA GLU A 664 -33.58 10.12 18.28
C GLU A 664 -34.85 10.10 17.40
N ASN A 665 -36.01 10.25 18.05
CA ASN A 665 -37.30 10.53 17.39
C ASN A 665 -37.91 9.44 16.48
N GLN A 666 -37.91 8.18 16.89
CA GLN A 666 -38.73 7.14 16.24
C GLN A 666 -39.68 6.45 17.24
N GLY A 667 -40.80 7.11 17.57
CA GLY A 667 -41.94 6.51 18.27
C GLY A 667 -41.67 6.04 19.72
N ARG A 668 -42.49 5.09 20.21
CA ARG A 668 -42.46 4.62 21.62
C ARG A 668 -41.27 3.69 21.95
N SER A 669 -40.54 3.19 20.96
CA SER A 669 -39.41 2.28 21.14
C SER A 669 -38.37 2.53 20.04
N PRO A 670 -37.47 3.52 20.21
CA PRO A 670 -36.46 3.82 19.21
C PRO A 670 -35.49 2.64 19.04
N PRO A 671 -34.98 2.39 17.81
CA PRO A 671 -33.93 1.40 17.60
C PRO A 671 -32.66 1.82 18.33
N TYR A 672 -31.97 0.85 18.93
CA TYR A 672 -30.76 1.11 19.71
C TYR A 672 -29.77 -0.06 19.65
N PHE A 673 -28.50 0.25 19.89
CA PHE A 673 -27.44 -0.70 20.21
C PHE A 673 -27.03 -0.55 21.67
N LYS A 674 -26.59 -1.65 22.30
CA LYS A 674 -26.24 -1.69 23.72
C LYS A 674 -24.95 -2.45 23.95
N HIS A 675 -24.04 -1.84 24.69
CA HIS A 675 -22.73 -2.38 25.03
C HIS A 675 -22.48 -2.35 26.52
N GLN A 676 -22.01 -3.47 27.09
CA GLN A 676 -21.74 -3.58 28.52
C GLN A 676 -20.25 -3.85 28.80
N PHE A 677 -19.70 -3.10 29.74
CA PHE A 677 -18.30 -3.12 30.12
C PHE A 677 -18.17 -3.37 31.62
N ARG A 678 -17.45 -4.43 31.98
CA ARG A 678 -17.05 -4.68 33.36
C ARG A 678 -15.66 -4.12 33.56
N VAL A 679 -15.54 -3.10 34.40
CA VAL A 679 -14.30 -2.39 34.68
C VAL A 679 -13.82 -2.81 36.05
N GLY A 680 -12.57 -3.28 36.12
CA GLY A 680 -11.92 -3.68 37.36
C GLY A 680 -11.06 -2.55 37.93
N GLU A 681 -9.97 -2.93 38.58
CA GLU A 681 -9.03 -1.96 39.17
C GLU A 681 -8.36 -1.08 38.11
N GLN A 682 -8.08 -1.63 36.92
CA GLN A 682 -7.49 -0.85 35.81
C GLN A 682 -8.55 -0.12 34.99
N PRO A 683 -8.24 1.11 34.54
CA PRO A 683 -9.13 1.83 33.65
C PRO A 683 -9.33 1.09 32.34
N THR A 684 -10.55 1.15 31.81
CA THR A 684 -10.87 0.66 30.46
C THR A 684 -11.02 1.86 29.55
N ILE A 685 -10.25 1.90 28.46
CA ILE A 685 -10.30 2.95 27.45
C ILE A 685 -10.99 2.38 26.21
N ILE A 686 -12.08 3.02 25.81
CA ILE A 686 -12.93 2.60 24.69
C ILE A 686 -12.78 3.62 23.56
N SER A 687 -12.41 3.16 22.37
CA SER A 687 -12.45 3.99 21.16
C SER A 687 -13.91 4.22 20.76
N LEU A 688 -14.34 5.47 20.69
CA LEU A 688 -15.72 5.80 20.28
C LEU A 688 -15.94 5.60 18.78
N HIS A 689 -14.88 5.66 17.98
CA HIS A 689 -14.96 5.37 16.55
C HIS A 689 -15.47 3.96 16.26
N SER A 690 -15.28 3.02 17.18
CA SER A 690 -15.79 1.66 17.03
C SER A 690 -17.31 1.60 16.84
N PHE A 691 -18.03 2.60 17.33
CA PHE A 691 -19.47 2.67 17.19
C PHE A 691 -19.95 3.33 15.89
N LYS A 692 -19.03 3.76 15.00
CA LYS A 692 -19.37 4.47 13.76
C LYS A 692 -20.34 3.68 12.86
N ASP A 693 -20.12 2.38 12.69
CA ASP A 693 -20.97 1.55 11.82
C ASP A 693 -22.39 1.42 12.40
N GLU A 694 -22.50 1.24 13.72
CA GLU A 694 -23.78 1.17 14.42
C GLU A 694 -24.54 2.51 14.36
N ILE A 695 -23.82 3.63 14.51
CA ILE A 695 -24.39 4.98 14.36
C ILE A 695 -24.89 5.19 12.92
N ASN A 696 -24.11 4.81 11.91
CA ASN A 696 -24.53 4.89 10.51
C ASN A 696 -25.75 3.99 10.22
N GLU A 697 -25.79 2.79 10.80
CA GLU A 697 -26.92 1.87 10.67
C GLU A 697 -28.19 2.48 11.25
N LEU A 698 -28.11 3.06 12.45
CA LEU A 698 -29.25 3.79 13.05
C LEU A 698 -29.67 4.99 12.20
N LEU A 699 -28.74 5.84 11.76
CA LEU A 699 -29.05 6.99 10.91
C LEU A 699 -29.69 6.58 9.58
N SER A 700 -29.33 5.42 9.02
CA SER A 700 -29.93 4.89 7.78
C SER A 700 -31.41 4.48 7.93
N LEU A 701 -31.88 4.26 9.17
CA LEU A 701 -33.28 3.97 9.46
C LEU A 701 -34.14 5.25 9.53
N ALA A 702 -33.51 6.43 9.61
CA ALA A 702 -34.22 7.69 9.64
C ALA A 702 -34.42 8.25 8.22
N PRO A 703 -35.66 8.66 7.87
CA PRO A 703 -35.92 9.30 6.58
C PRO A 703 -35.52 10.79 6.56
N ASP A 704 -35.19 11.38 7.72
CA ASP A 704 -34.85 12.79 7.89
C ASP A 704 -33.33 13.03 7.80
N LEU A 705 -32.94 14.11 7.12
CA LEU A 705 -31.55 14.54 7.01
C LEU A 705 -31.01 15.12 8.33
N ASP A 706 -31.89 15.59 9.21
CA ASP A 706 -31.54 16.13 10.53
C ASP A 706 -31.60 15.06 11.64
N ALA A 707 -31.63 13.77 11.28
CA ALA A 707 -31.64 12.67 12.23
C ALA A 707 -30.40 12.68 13.14
N GLN A 708 -30.62 12.42 14.43
CA GLN A 708 -29.57 12.41 15.44
C GLN A 708 -29.52 11.07 16.16
N VAL A 709 -28.34 10.70 16.64
CA VAL A 709 -28.12 9.53 17.48
C VAL A 709 -27.57 10.01 18.82
N THR A 710 -28.22 9.62 19.91
CA THR A 710 -27.74 9.88 21.27
C THR A 710 -26.91 8.71 21.77
N ILE A 711 -25.76 9.00 22.37
CA ILE A 711 -24.98 8.01 23.13
C ILE A 711 -25.21 8.28 24.63
N CYS A 712 -25.87 7.34 25.29
CA CYS A 712 -26.16 7.37 26.72
C CYS A 712 -25.20 6.45 27.46
N LEU A 713 -24.65 6.93 28.57
CA LEU A 713 -23.80 6.13 29.44
C LEU A 713 -24.48 5.92 30.78
N PHE A 714 -24.62 4.66 31.18
CA PHE A 714 -25.11 4.26 32.49
C PHE A 714 -23.99 3.62 33.31
N TYR A 715 -24.05 3.85 34.62
CA TYR A 715 -23.07 3.38 35.59
C TYR A 715 -23.78 2.72 36.76
N THR A 716 -23.38 1.49 37.07
CA THR A 716 -23.88 0.74 38.22
C THR A 716 -22.70 0.22 39.05
N ASN A 717 -22.71 0.55 40.34
CA ASN A 717 -21.83 -0.09 41.32
C ASN A 717 -22.40 -1.44 41.68
N ASN A 718 -21.57 -2.49 41.61
CA ASN A 718 -21.89 -3.79 42.21
C ASN A 718 -21.64 -3.75 43.71
#